data_AF-A0A328YFZ4-F1
#
_entry.id   AF-A0A328YFZ4-F1
#
_cell.length_a   1.000
_cell.length_b   1.000
_cell.length_c   1.000
_cell.angle_alpha   90.00
_cell.angle_beta   90.00
_cell.angle_gamma   90.00
#
_symmetry.space_group_name_H-M   'P 1'
#
loop_
_entity.id
_entity.type
_entity.pdbx_description
1 polymer ?
#
loop_
_entity_poly.entity_id
_entity_poly.type
_entity_poly.pdbx_seq_one_letter_code
_entity_poly.pdbx_strand_id
1 'polypeptide(L)'
;MKKITLLICLLIISFGQSQTLTGTWKMSPQSGAFAVGPTQGSGSYFSNTVADITVRSCFFDDEYIFNSDGTFSNNLGSQSWIEGWQGGSDSCGTPVAPHNGANPASYVYNTTTNTITLTGVGAYLGLAKAINGSELTSPANAPLSITYKVSSFTNTQLTLDINVGTGLWWRFILAKQSTTPTCNDGIQNGNETGVDCGGSCTPCSNLFAGTWKMSPQAGAFAVGPSQGNGSYFSNTLTDVATRNCFFDDQYIFNADGTFANVLGSQSWIEGWQGGTDSCGTPVAPHNGSNAATWSYNSSANTITLNGVGAYLGLAKAYNGGELTSPSGAPASITYLISSISSNLMTLDINVGTGLWWRFILTKQGGSGTCSDGIQNGDETGIDCGGSCPNTCLSQINLPVTFEGNTVDYTVTDFGGNVSSKIIDPTNSNNTVIKTIKTSSSELWAGTTIGTNSGFSSPIPFTLSNRKMYVRVWSPDSGIPVRLKVEVSGQPTQSCETESITTVSNGWQMMEFDFNNQATGTAAFNSSYQFNMASIFFNFGVTGSTAGEKTYYFDDVTFGSPLAITVFDKSKFDLYPNPTSNLLNLRSDSVIENITIYNTLGQLVLKQDGLSNEVSIPTQQFAKGVYIITVKVGNELLKKQFIKN
;
A
#
# COMPACT_ATOMS: atom_id res chain seq x y z
N MET A 1 12.46 -31.30 56.00
CA MET A 1 11.50 -31.05 54.90
C MET A 1 12.18 -30.18 53.85
N LYS A 2 12.76 -30.78 52.81
CA LYS A 2 13.27 -30.08 51.62
C LYS A 2 12.39 -30.52 50.44
N LYS A 3 11.52 -29.65 49.95
CA LYS A 3 10.73 -29.89 48.74
C LYS A 3 11.55 -29.44 47.54
N ILE A 4 11.87 -30.40 46.68
CA ILE A 4 12.44 -30.18 45.34
C ILE A 4 11.25 -29.89 44.43
N THR A 5 11.20 -28.68 43.85
CA THR A 5 10.22 -28.32 42.83
C THR A 5 10.89 -28.49 41.46
N LEU A 6 10.40 -29.48 40.70
CA LEU A 6 10.80 -29.80 39.34
C LEU A 6 10.20 -28.76 38.39
N LEU A 7 11.03 -27.97 37.71
CA LEU A 7 10.61 -27.01 36.69
C LEU A 7 10.58 -27.73 35.34
N ILE A 8 9.39 -28.10 34.86
CA ILE A 8 9.16 -28.61 33.51
C ILE A 8 9.17 -27.41 32.55
N CYS A 9 10.25 -27.26 31.80
CA CYS A 9 10.34 -26.32 30.69
C CYS A 9 9.67 -26.97 29.47
N LEU A 10 8.45 -26.52 29.14
CA LEU A 10 7.74 -26.97 27.94
C LEU A 10 8.38 -26.27 26.73
N LEU A 11 9.33 -26.95 26.09
CA LEU A 11 9.92 -26.50 24.84
C LEU A 11 8.88 -26.67 23.73
N ILE A 12 8.23 -25.58 23.33
CA ILE A 12 7.36 -25.56 22.14
C ILE A 12 8.30 -25.65 20.94
N ILE A 13 8.53 -26.86 20.44
CA ILE A 13 9.17 -27.10 19.14
C ILE A 13 8.13 -26.73 18.09
N SER A 14 8.26 -25.54 17.50
CA SER A 14 7.57 -25.21 16.27
C SER A 14 8.09 -26.14 15.17
N PHE A 15 7.26 -27.09 14.73
CA PHE A 15 7.50 -27.82 13.49
C PHE A 15 7.34 -26.85 12.32
N GLY A 16 8.40 -26.12 11.97
CA GLY A 16 8.51 -25.50 10.66
C GLY A 16 8.63 -26.62 9.63
N GLN A 17 7.74 -26.67 8.64
CA GLN A 17 7.89 -27.60 7.53
C GLN A 17 9.23 -27.33 6.84
N SER A 18 10.12 -28.34 6.81
CA SER A 18 11.40 -28.24 6.11
C SER A 18 11.12 -28.14 4.60
N GLN A 19 11.61 -27.08 3.98
CA GLN A 19 11.58 -26.94 2.52
C GLN A 19 12.41 -28.06 1.90
N THR A 20 11.87 -28.79 0.92
CA THR A 20 12.56 -29.92 0.26
C THR A 20 12.72 -29.68 -1.23
N LEU A 21 13.96 -29.80 -1.72
CA LEU A 21 14.29 -29.66 -3.14
C LEU A 21 13.77 -30.86 -3.96
N THR A 22 13.66 -32.03 -3.32
CA THR A 22 13.14 -33.27 -3.91
C THR A 22 11.78 -33.05 -4.57
N GLY A 23 11.63 -33.58 -5.79
CA GLY A 23 10.44 -33.47 -6.63
C GLY A 23 10.79 -33.13 -8.08
N THR A 24 9.74 -33.02 -8.89
CA THR A 24 9.85 -32.59 -10.29
C THR A 24 9.64 -31.08 -10.37
N TRP A 25 10.43 -30.40 -11.20
CA TRP A 25 10.37 -28.97 -11.43
C TRP A 25 10.32 -28.69 -12.93
N LYS A 26 9.64 -27.61 -13.34
CA LYS A 26 9.62 -27.11 -14.72
C LYS A 26 9.98 -25.65 -14.75
N MET A 27 10.34 -25.10 -15.91
CA MET A 27 10.45 -23.65 -16.06
C MET A 27 9.11 -23.00 -15.70
N SER A 28 9.12 -21.96 -14.86
CA SER A 28 7.89 -21.30 -14.43
C SER A 28 7.23 -20.61 -15.62
N PRO A 29 5.95 -20.86 -15.96
CA PRO A 29 5.29 -20.29 -17.13
C PRO A 29 4.87 -18.83 -16.87
N GLN A 30 5.83 -17.95 -16.66
CA GLN A 30 5.63 -16.52 -16.45
C GLN A 30 6.67 -15.68 -17.19
N SER A 31 6.36 -14.40 -17.41
CA SER A 31 7.33 -13.41 -17.92
C SER A 31 8.50 -13.29 -16.94
N GLY A 32 9.72 -13.24 -17.46
CA GLY A 32 10.96 -13.14 -16.67
C GLY A 32 11.38 -14.42 -15.94
N ALA A 33 10.77 -15.56 -16.24
CA ALA A 33 11.22 -16.86 -15.76
C ALA A 33 12.63 -17.25 -16.23
N PHE A 34 13.06 -16.82 -17.41
CA PHE A 34 14.47 -16.92 -17.83
C PHE A 34 14.95 -15.60 -18.44
N ALA A 35 16.10 -15.14 -17.94
CA ALA A 35 16.59 -13.81 -18.24
C ALA A 35 18.12 -13.74 -18.18
N VAL A 36 18.70 -12.74 -18.85
CA VAL A 36 20.15 -12.52 -18.90
C VAL A 36 20.49 -11.04 -18.70
N GLY A 37 21.59 -10.79 -17.99
CA GLY A 37 22.04 -9.43 -17.69
C GLY A 37 23.48 -9.34 -17.17
N PRO A 38 23.96 -8.11 -16.87
CA PRO A 38 25.34 -7.83 -16.47
C PRO A 38 25.65 -8.16 -15.00
N THR A 39 24.65 -8.54 -14.21
CA THR A 39 24.78 -8.79 -12.77
C THR A 39 23.82 -9.90 -12.35
N GLN A 40 24.12 -10.57 -11.23
CA GLN A 40 23.26 -11.61 -10.67
C GLN A 40 21.83 -11.06 -10.52
N GLY A 41 20.88 -11.77 -11.12
CA GLY A 41 19.47 -11.42 -11.11
C GLY A 41 18.99 -10.35 -12.06
N SER A 42 19.86 -9.77 -12.88
CA SER A 42 19.45 -8.85 -13.91
C SER A 42 18.89 -9.57 -15.13
N GLY A 43 17.78 -9.07 -15.66
CA GLY A 43 17.21 -9.44 -16.96
C GLY A 43 17.31 -8.33 -18.00
N SER A 44 18.23 -7.38 -17.82
CA SER A 44 18.26 -6.14 -18.60
C SER A 44 18.69 -6.30 -20.06
N TYR A 45 19.35 -7.40 -20.42
CA TYR A 45 19.74 -7.67 -21.82
C TYR A 45 18.66 -8.46 -22.55
N PHE A 46 18.07 -9.44 -21.88
CA PHE A 46 16.90 -10.16 -22.36
C PHE A 46 16.17 -10.77 -21.17
N SER A 47 14.85 -10.82 -21.27
CA SER A 47 13.96 -11.49 -20.34
C SER A 47 12.80 -12.04 -21.14
N ASN A 48 12.43 -13.30 -20.92
CA ASN A 48 11.31 -13.88 -21.66
C ASN A 48 10.01 -13.14 -21.37
N THR A 49 9.16 -13.08 -22.38
CA THR A 49 7.80 -12.57 -22.31
C THR A 49 6.82 -13.72 -22.11
N VAL A 50 5.54 -13.40 -21.95
CA VAL A 50 4.48 -14.42 -21.96
C VAL A 50 4.32 -15.09 -23.33
N ALA A 51 4.66 -14.42 -24.43
CA ALA A 51 4.59 -14.99 -25.77
C ALA A 51 5.64 -16.09 -25.98
N ASP A 52 6.81 -15.93 -25.36
CA ASP A 52 7.89 -16.93 -25.40
C ASP A 52 7.47 -18.27 -24.78
N ILE A 53 6.50 -18.28 -23.86
CA ILE A 53 5.99 -19.52 -23.26
C ILE A 53 5.35 -20.42 -24.32
N THR A 54 4.55 -19.82 -25.21
CA THR A 54 3.89 -20.55 -26.30
C THR A 54 4.87 -20.90 -27.41
N VAL A 55 5.74 -19.96 -27.79
CA VAL A 55 6.74 -20.17 -28.86
C VAL A 55 7.73 -21.27 -28.49
N ARG A 56 8.09 -21.36 -27.20
CA ARG A 56 9.05 -22.31 -26.66
C ARG A 56 8.36 -23.33 -25.76
N SER A 57 7.17 -23.81 -26.11
CA SER A 57 6.40 -24.72 -25.25
C SER A 57 7.19 -25.94 -24.78
N CYS A 58 8.01 -26.53 -25.68
CA CYS A 58 8.93 -27.64 -25.39
C CYS A 58 10.11 -27.29 -24.44
N PHE A 59 10.32 -26.01 -24.13
CA PHE A 59 11.29 -25.59 -23.11
C PHE A 59 10.62 -25.50 -21.72
N PHE A 60 9.32 -25.19 -21.71
CA PHE A 60 8.55 -25.00 -20.48
C PHE A 60 7.94 -26.31 -19.97
N ASP A 61 7.83 -27.34 -20.81
CA ASP A 61 7.37 -28.67 -20.41
C ASP A 61 8.50 -29.59 -19.91
N ASP A 62 9.76 -29.30 -20.24
CA ASP A 62 10.97 -29.97 -19.78
C ASP A 62 11.01 -30.11 -18.25
N GLU A 63 11.30 -31.32 -17.78
CA GLU A 63 11.29 -31.69 -16.37
C GLU A 63 12.70 -31.83 -15.78
N TYR A 64 12.91 -31.16 -14.64
CA TYR A 64 14.10 -31.28 -13.81
C TYR A 64 13.75 -32.04 -12.53
N ILE A 65 14.23 -33.26 -12.40
CA ILE A 65 13.79 -34.18 -11.35
C ILE A 65 14.91 -34.35 -10.33
N PHE A 66 14.63 -33.94 -9.09
CA PHE A 66 15.50 -34.13 -7.93
C PHE A 66 14.97 -35.30 -7.12
N ASN A 67 15.64 -36.44 -7.16
CA ASN A 67 15.20 -37.63 -6.43
C ASN A 67 15.63 -37.59 -4.96
N SER A 68 14.88 -38.31 -4.12
CA SER A 68 15.17 -38.39 -2.68
C SER A 68 16.48 -39.12 -2.34
N ASP A 69 16.99 -39.93 -3.28
CA ASP A 69 18.25 -40.67 -3.18
C ASP A 69 19.48 -39.85 -3.61
N GLY A 70 19.30 -38.57 -3.97
CA GLY A 70 20.37 -37.67 -4.44
C GLY A 70 20.67 -37.75 -5.94
N THR A 71 19.96 -38.58 -6.70
CA THR A 71 20.07 -38.61 -8.16
C THR A 71 19.31 -37.45 -8.81
N PHE A 72 19.74 -37.05 -10.00
CA PHE A 72 19.14 -35.99 -10.81
C PHE A 72 18.91 -36.47 -12.24
N SER A 73 17.83 -36.03 -12.86
CA SER A 73 17.58 -36.29 -14.28
C SER A 73 16.87 -35.13 -14.97
N ASN A 74 17.28 -34.85 -16.21
CA ASN A 74 16.50 -34.08 -17.17
C ASN A 74 15.55 -35.05 -17.91
N ASN A 75 14.24 -34.85 -17.79
CA ASN A 75 13.24 -35.56 -18.58
C ASN A 75 12.63 -34.60 -19.61
N LEU A 76 13.01 -34.76 -20.87
CA LEU A 76 12.75 -33.80 -21.95
C LEU A 76 11.66 -34.28 -22.92
N GLY A 77 10.96 -35.37 -22.59
CA GLY A 77 9.96 -35.97 -23.46
C GLY A 77 10.49 -36.28 -24.87
N SER A 78 9.65 -36.01 -25.89
CA SER A 78 9.99 -36.22 -27.31
C SER A 78 10.65 -35.00 -27.96
N GLN A 79 10.53 -33.81 -27.36
CA GLN A 79 11.03 -32.56 -27.92
C GLN A 79 11.52 -31.64 -26.79
N SER A 80 12.62 -30.92 -27.03
CA SER A 80 13.09 -29.80 -26.21
C SER A 80 13.52 -28.65 -27.12
N TRP A 81 13.87 -27.50 -26.55
CA TRP A 81 14.33 -26.35 -27.32
C TRP A 81 15.78 -26.55 -27.78
N ILE A 82 15.97 -26.76 -29.09
CA ILE A 82 17.28 -27.06 -29.67
C ILE A 82 17.82 -25.84 -30.42
N GLU A 83 18.91 -25.29 -29.89
CA GLU A 83 19.57 -24.12 -30.47
C GLU A 83 20.60 -24.50 -31.54
N GLY A 84 21.03 -23.51 -32.33
CA GLY A 84 22.01 -23.70 -33.40
C GLY A 84 23.32 -24.38 -32.97
N TRP A 85 23.79 -24.14 -31.75
CA TRP A 85 25.01 -24.77 -31.21
C TRP A 85 24.86 -26.29 -30.98
N GLN A 86 23.63 -26.79 -30.85
CA GLN A 86 23.32 -28.23 -30.79
C GLN A 86 23.05 -28.83 -32.18
N GLY A 87 23.13 -28.03 -33.25
CA GLY A 87 22.74 -28.42 -34.60
C GLY A 87 21.25 -28.23 -34.92
N GLY A 88 20.52 -27.48 -34.08
CA GLY A 88 19.11 -27.12 -34.29
C GLY A 88 18.92 -25.80 -35.03
N SER A 89 17.70 -25.28 -35.00
CA SER A 89 17.30 -24.02 -35.66
C SER A 89 16.55 -23.08 -34.71
N ASP A 90 16.91 -23.10 -33.42
CA ASP A 90 16.24 -22.36 -32.35
C ASP A 90 14.73 -22.65 -32.36
N SER A 91 14.39 -23.92 -32.21
CA SER A 91 13.02 -24.42 -32.26
C SER A 91 12.86 -25.71 -31.46
N CYS A 92 11.61 -26.14 -31.26
CA CYS A 92 11.32 -27.44 -30.65
C CYS A 92 11.77 -28.58 -31.56
N GLY A 93 12.66 -29.43 -31.06
CA GLY A 93 13.26 -30.53 -31.79
C GLY A 93 13.70 -31.67 -30.88
N THR A 94 14.20 -32.76 -31.46
CA THR A 94 14.62 -33.94 -30.69
C THR A 94 15.80 -33.60 -29.76
N PRO A 95 15.74 -33.96 -28.47
CA PRO A 95 16.84 -33.74 -27.53
C PRO A 95 18.19 -34.31 -28.01
N VAL A 96 19.27 -33.52 -27.87
CA VAL A 96 20.60 -33.82 -28.41
C VAL A 96 21.59 -34.20 -27.31
N ALA A 97 22.29 -35.33 -27.48
CA ALA A 97 23.34 -35.77 -26.55
C ALA A 97 24.51 -34.76 -26.46
N PRO A 98 25.12 -34.54 -25.28
CA PRO A 98 24.86 -35.24 -24.01
C PRO A 98 23.70 -34.64 -23.18
N HIS A 99 23.06 -33.56 -23.65
CA HIS A 99 22.01 -32.83 -22.95
C HIS A 99 20.61 -33.44 -23.13
N ASN A 100 20.51 -34.68 -23.59
CA ASN A 100 19.24 -35.36 -23.86
C ASN A 100 18.68 -36.13 -22.63
N GLY A 101 19.28 -35.94 -21.45
CA GLY A 101 18.86 -36.61 -20.22
C GLY A 101 19.28 -38.08 -20.09
N ALA A 102 20.00 -38.64 -21.07
CA ALA A 102 20.37 -40.06 -21.06
C ALA A 102 21.52 -40.40 -20.10
N ASN A 103 22.36 -39.41 -19.75
CA ASN A 103 23.50 -39.63 -18.86
C ASN A 103 23.07 -39.58 -17.39
N PRO A 104 23.54 -40.51 -16.54
CA PRO A 104 23.30 -40.45 -15.10
C PRO A 104 23.85 -39.17 -14.49
N ALA A 105 23.06 -38.56 -13.60
CA ALA A 105 23.48 -37.37 -12.87
C ALA A 105 23.03 -37.42 -11.39
N SER A 106 23.65 -36.56 -10.59
CA SER A 106 23.37 -36.38 -9.17
C SER A 106 23.38 -34.90 -8.82
N TYR A 107 22.80 -34.55 -7.67
CA TYR A 107 22.79 -33.18 -7.18
C TYR A 107 23.20 -33.08 -5.71
N VAL A 108 23.76 -31.93 -5.36
CA VAL A 108 24.00 -31.52 -3.96
C VAL A 108 23.50 -30.10 -3.78
N TYR A 109 22.62 -29.89 -2.79
CA TYR A 109 22.23 -28.55 -2.34
C TYR A 109 23.00 -28.18 -1.08
N ASN A 110 23.86 -27.17 -1.16
CA ASN A 110 24.59 -26.63 -0.02
C ASN A 110 23.84 -25.40 0.52
N THR A 111 23.21 -25.57 1.69
CA THR A 111 22.44 -24.51 2.37
C THR A 111 23.29 -23.42 2.99
N THR A 112 24.59 -23.65 3.20
CA THR A 112 25.51 -22.64 3.75
C THR A 112 25.93 -21.64 2.67
N THR A 113 26.19 -22.13 1.46
CA THR A 113 26.58 -21.30 0.32
C THR A 113 25.40 -20.90 -0.56
N ASN A 114 24.21 -21.45 -0.31
CA ASN A 114 23.02 -21.35 -1.16
C ASN A 114 23.35 -21.70 -2.62
N THR A 115 23.93 -22.89 -2.83
CA THR A 115 24.28 -23.36 -4.18
C THR A 115 23.78 -24.77 -4.44
N ILE A 116 23.31 -25.01 -5.66
CA ILE A 116 23.00 -26.35 -6.17
C ILE A 116 24.10 -26.74 -7.16
N THR A 117 24.75 -27.87 -6.93
CA THR A 117 25.74 -28.45 -7.84
C THR A 117 25.18 -29.72 -8.46
N LEU A 118 25.10 -29.74 -9.80
CA LEU A 118 24.82 -30.94 -10.57
C LEU A 118 26.14 -31.61 -10.97
N THR A 119 26.19 -32.94 -10.91
CA THR A 119 27.33 -33.75 -11.37
C THR A 119 26.83 -34.84 -12.32
N GLY A 120 27.31 -34.81 -13.55
CA GLY A 120 26.91 -35.66 -14.66
C GLY A 120 27.02 -34.90 -15.97
N VAL A 121 27.69 -35.48 -16.98
CA VAL A 121 27.92 -34.79 -18.27
C VAL A 121 26.59 -34.56 -18.97
N GLY A 122 26.29 -33.29 -19.27
CA GLY A 122 25.05 -32.89 -19.93
C GLY A 122 23.86 -32.64 -19.00
N ALA A 123 24.03 -32.71 -17.69
CA ALA A 123 23.00 -32.32 -16.72
C ALA A 123 22.93 -30.79 -16.57
N TYR A 124 21.73 -30.21 -16.57
CA TYR A 124 21.53 -28.75 -16.48
C TYR A 124 20.17 -28.37 -15.88
N LEU A 125 20.03 -27.11 -15.46
CA LEU A 125 18.78 -26.44 -15.11
C LEU A 125 18.61 -25.22 -16.02
N GLY A 126 17.41 -25.05 -16.59
CA GLY A 126 17.13 -23.98 -17.55
C GLY A 126 17.75 -24.24 -18.91
N LEU A 127 18.70 -23.40 -19.33
CA LEU A 127 19.34 -23.52 -20.66
C LEU A 127 20.62 -24.36 -20.60
N ALA A 128 20.70 -25.39 -21.44
CA ALA A 128 21.85 -26.30 -21.50
C ALA A 128 23.18 -25.60 -21.86
N LYS A 129 23.14 -24.48 -22.60
CA LYS A 129 24.36 -23.75 -22.97
C LYS A 129 25.01 -23.00 -21.80
N ALA A 130 24.25 -22.66 -20.76
CA ALA A 130 24.72 -21.82 -19.68
C ALA A 130 25.53 -22.66 -18.68
N ILE A 131 26.86 -22.51 -18.70
CA ILE A 131 27.77 -23.22 -17.81
C ILE A 131 28.63 -22.24 -17.01
N ASN A 132 29.28 -22.71 -15.94
CA ASN A 132 30.11 -21.83 -15.13
C ASN A 132 31.28 -21.27 -15.94
N GLY A 133 31.30 -19.95 -16.14
CA GLY A 133 32.40 -19.22 -16.78
C GLY A 133 32.33 -19.08 -18.32
N SER A 134 31.36 -19.70 -19.00
CA SER A 134 31.16 -19.53 -20.45
C SER A 134 29.76 -19.96 -20.91
N GLU A 135 29.39 -19.64 -22.15
CA GLU A 135 28.31 -20.33 -22.87
C GLU A 135 28.87 -21.39 -23.81
N LEU A 136 28.24 -22.57 -23.87
CA LEU A 136 28.66 -23.63 -24.77
C LEU A 136 28.47 -23.24 -26.23
N THR A 137 29.45 -23.59 -27.05
CA THR A 137 29.41 -23.47 -28.52
C THR A 137 29.35 -24.83 -29.23
N SER A 138 29.47 -25.92 -28.48
CA SER A 138 29.42 -27.29 -28.99
C SER A 138 29.00 -28.27 -27.88
N PRO A 139 28.16 -29.28 -28.15
CA PRO A 139 27.78 -30.30 -27.17
C PRO A 139 28.96 -31.10 -26.62
N ALA A 140 30.06 -31.20 -27.37
CA ALA A 140 31.27 -31.91 -26.94
C ALA A 140 31.99 -31.23 -25.76
N ASN A 141 31.71 -29.95 -25.50
CA ASN A 141 32.33 -29.17 -24.43
C ASN A 141 31.52 -29.21 -23.12
N ALA A 142 30.49 -30.05 -23.03
CA ALA A 142 29.66 -30.17 -21.84
C ALA A 142 30.52 -30.55 -20.61
N PRO A 143 30.49 -29.79 -19.51
CA PRO A 143 31.29 -30.06 -18.33
C PRO A 143 30.74 -31.26 -17.55
N LEU A 144 31.58 -31.84 -16.70
CA LEU A 144 31.15 -32.90 -15.76
C LEU A 144 30.26 -32.35 -14.63
N SER A 145 30.37 -31.06 -14.30
CA SER A 145 29.62 -30.45 -13.21
C SER A 145 29.28 -28.99 -13.49
N ILE A 146 28.10 -28.56 -13.02
CA ILE A 146 27.60 -27.19 -13.09
C ILE A 146 27.07 -26.80 -11.71
N THR A 147 27.38 -25.58 -11.27
CA THR A 147 26.92 -25.01 -10.01
C THR A 147 26.08 -23.75 -10.22
N TYR A 148 24.90 -23.73 -9.61
CA TYR A 148 23.96 -22.61 -9.62
C TYR A 148 23.92 -21.95 -8.25
N LYS A 149 23.78 -20.62 -8.21
CA LYS A 149 23.42 -19.91 -6.99
C LYS A 149 21.90 -19.89 -6.82
N VAL A 150 21.42 -20.20 -5.62
CA VAL A 150 20.01 -20.13 -5.26
C VAL A 150 19.72 -18.73 -4.71
N SER A 151 18.96 -17.94 -5.45
CA SER A 151 18.58 -16.58 -5.06
C SER A 151 17.29 -16.53 -4.24
N SER A 152 16.37 -17.47 -4.47
CA SER A 152 15.16 -17.66 -3.68
C SER A 152 14.73 -19.13 -3.77
N PHE A 153 14.19 -19.67 -2.67
CA PHE A 153 13.67 -21.04 -2.63
C PHE A 153 12.47 -21.12 -1.69
N THR A 154 11.36 -21.63 -2.22
CA THR A 154 10.12 -21.93 -1.49
C THR A 154 9.67 -23.35 -1.84
N ASN A 155 8.57 -23.81 -1.22
CA ASN A 155 8.00 -25.12 -1.54
C ASN A 155 7.45 -25.23 -2.98
N THR A 156 7.21 -24.10 -3.65
CA THR A 156 6.57 -24.04 -4.97
C THR A 156 7.46 -23.41 -6.04
N GLN A 157 8.48 -22.65 -5.66
CA GLN A 157 9.32 -21.91 -6.61
C GLN A 157 10.81 -21.95 -6.23
N LEU A 158 11.67 -22.06 -7.24
CA LEU A 158 13.12 -22.07 -7.09
C LEU A 158 13.73 -21.08 -8.09
N THR A 159 14.40 -20.05 -7.60
CA THR A 159 15.11 -19.06 -8.42
C THR A 159 16.60 -19.31 -8.38
N LEU A 160 17.21 -19.49 -9.55
CA LEU A 160 18.60 -19.84 -9.76
C LEU A 160 19.30 -18.81 -10.62
N ASP A 161 20.57 -18.57 -10.33
CA ASP A 161 21.44 -17.71 -11.13
C ASP A 161 22.76 -18.42 -11.42
N ILE A 162 23.29 -18.26 -12.63
CA ILE A 162 24.58 -18.80 -13.07
C ILE A 162 25.41 -17.73 -13.77
N ASN A 163 26.67 -17.61 -13.37
CA ASN A 163 27.64 -16.73 -14.01
C ASN A 163 28.33 -17.47 -15.15
N VAL A 164 28.19 -16.94 -16.37
CA VAL A 164 28.75 -17.51 -17.60
C VAL A 164 29.98 -16.74 -18.10
N GLY A 165 30.69 -16.05 -17.21
CA GLY A 165 31.91 -15.30 -17.51
C GLY A 165 31.68 -13.87 -17.99
N THR A 166 32.73 -13.05 -18.03
CA THR A 166 32.73 -11.66 -18.55
C THR A 166 31.66 -10.72 -17.97
N GLY A 167 31.16 -11.01 -16.76
CA GLY A 167 30.07 -10.24 -16.15
C GLY A 167 28.68 -10.59 -16.69
N LEU A 168 28.51 -11.69 -17.42
CA LEU A 168 27.21 -12.15 -17.92
C LEU A 168 26.58 -13.17 -16.97
N TRP A 169 25.31 -12.99 -16.64
CA TRP A 169 24.55 -13.82 -15.73
C TRP A 169 23.23 -14.27 -16.36
N TRP A 170 22.94 -15.57 -16.26
CA TRP A 170 21.62 -16.13 -16.56
C TRP A 170 20.85 -16.35 -15.26
N ARG A 171 19.55 -16.09 -15.30
CA ARG A 171 18.58 -16.39 -14.25
C ARG A 171 17.52 -17.36 -14.76
N PHE A 172 17.10 -18.29 -13.91
CA PHE A 172 16.00 -19.22 -14.14
C PHE A 172 15.06 -19.27 -12.93
N ILE A 173 13.75 -19.31 -13.16
CA ILE A 173 12.72 -19.51 -12.15
C ILE A 173 11.99 -20.80 -12.48
N LEU A 174 12.11 -21.80 -11.61
CA LEU A 174 11.45 -23.08 -11.75
C LEU A 174 10.23 -23.18 -10.81
N ALA A 175 9.18 -23.86 -11.26
CA ALA A 175 7.98 -24.16 -10.50
C ALA A 175 7.92 -25.66 -10.16
N LYS A 176 7.65 -25.99 -8.89
CA LYS A 176 7.53 -27.37 -8.43
C LYS A 176 6.24 -27.99 -8.98
N GLN A 177 6.34 -29.19 -9.55
CA GLN A 177 5.18 -29.91 -10.06
C GLN A 177 4.52 -30.71 -8.93
N SER A 178 3.23 -30.51 -8.71
CA SER A 178 2.44 -31.31 -7.76
C SER A 178 2.26 -32.73 -8.31
N THR A 179 2.42 -33.75 -7.45
CA THR A 179 2.25 -35.16 -7.84
C THR A 179 0.77 -35.60 -7.92
N THR A 180 -0.18 -34.68 -7.75
CA THR A 180 -1.61 -34.92 -8.00
C THR A 180 -2.26 -33.59 -8.40
N PRO A 181 -2.80 -33.49 -9.63
CA PRO A 181 -3.63 -32.35 -10.04
C PRO A 181 -4.77 -32.13 -9.07
N THR A 182 -4.87 -30.94 -8.49
CA THR A 182 -6.05 -30.54 -7.72
C THR A 182 -6.51 -29.16 -8.16
N CYS A 183 -7.82 -28.96 -8.16
CA CYS A 183 -8.46 -27.71 -8.58
C CYS A 183 -8.23 -26.52 -7.61
N ASN A 184 -7.19 -26.53 -6.79
CA ASN A 184 -6.84 -25.48 -5.81
C ASN A 184 -5.33 -25.51 -5.47
N ASP A 185 -4.46 -26.03 -6.34
CA ASP A 185 -3.02 -26.13 -6.08
C ASP A 185 -2.18 -24.96 -6.64
N GLY A 186 -2.84 -23.98 -7.26
CA GLY A 186 -2.24 -22.76 -7.80
C GLY A 186 -1.46 -22.99 -9.09
N ILE A 187 -1.61 -24.17 -9.73
CA ILE A 187 -0.85 -24.57 -10.91
C ILE A 187 -1.82 -25.11 -11.96
N GLN A 188 -1.83 -24.51 -13.15
CA GLN A 188 -2.63 -25.05 -14.27
C GLN A 188 -2.08 -26.43 -14.71
N ASN A 189 -2.74 -27.51 -14.32
CA ASN A 189 -2.30 -28.87 -14.58
C ASN A 189 -3.48 -29.85 -14.84
N GLY A 190 -3.19 -31.12 -15.14
CA GLY A 190 -4.26 -32.09 -15.46
C GLY A 190 -5.04 -31.76 -16.75
N ASN A 191 -6.38 -31.68 -16.66
CA ASN A 191 -7.25 -31.29 -17.78
C ASN A 191 -7.85 -29.87 -17.65
N GLU A 192 -7.27 -29.05 -16.78
CA GLU A 192 -7.69 -27.67 -16.52
C GLU A 192 -7.52 -26.77 -17.75
N THR A 193 -8.43 -25.82 -17.91
CA THR A 193 -8.37 -24.79 -18.97
C THR A 193 -7.86 -23.43 -18.47
N GLY A 194 -7.59 -23.30 -17.17
CA GLY A 194 -6.94 -22.18 -16.49
C GLY A 194 -6.39 -22.63 -15.13
N VAL A 195 -5.64 -21.79 -14.41
CA VAL A 195 -5.07 -22.16 -13.10
C VAL A 195 -6.19 -22.58 -12.14
N ASP A 196 -6.17 -23.84 -11.69
CA ASP A 196 -7.15 -24.43 -10.77
C ASP A 196 -8.61 -24.48 -11.29
N CYS A 197 -8.82 -24.40 -12.61
CA CYS A 197 -10.17 -24.32 -13.16
C CYS A 197 -10.35 -24.92 -14.56
N GLY A 198 -11.59 -25.28 -14.87
CA GLY A 198 -11.97 -25.90 -16.15
C GLY A 198 -11.67 -27.40 -16.23
N GLY A 199 -12.07 -28.02 -17.34
CA GLY A 199 -11.98 -29.48 -17.50
C GLY A 199 -12.83 -30.23 -16.47
N SER A 200 -12.18 -30.95 -15.56
CA SER A 200 -12.82 -31.67 -14.45
C SER A 200 -13.00 -30.84 -13.18
N CYS A 201 -12.41 -29.64 -13.14
CA CYS A 201 -12.59 -28.66 -12.07
C CYS A 201 -13.85 -27.81 -12.29
N THR A 202 -14.19 -26.98 -11.31
CA THR A 202 -15.19 -25.93 -11.53
C THR A 202 -14.83 -25.16 -12.79
N PRO A 203 -15.80 -24.93 -13.73
CA PRO A 203 -15.53 -24.17 -14.94
C PRO A 203 -14.79 -22.90 -14.58
N CYS A 204 -13.73 -22.56 -15.32
CA CYS A 204 -13.03 -21.30 -15.10
C CYS A 204 -14.07 -20.20 -15.00
N SER A 205 -14.14 -19.61 -13.80
CA SER A 205 -15.01 -18.48 -13.56
C SER A 205 -14.70 -17.52 -14.68
N ASN A 206 -15.68 -17.30 -15.55
CA ASN A 206 -15.53 -16.34 -16.62
C ASN A 206 -15.28 -15.01 -15.92
N LEU A 207 -14.00 -14.63 -15.79
CA LEU A 207 -13.59 -13.53 -14.92
C LEU A 207 -14.34 -12.27 -15.35
N PHE A 208 -14.57 -12.12 -16.65
CA PHE A 208 -15.35 -11.07 -17.27
C PHE A 208 -16.84 -11.14 -16.94
N ALA A 209 -17.47 -12.33 -16.93
CA ALA A 209 -18.91 -12.44 -16.70
C ALA A 209 -19.33 -11.83 -15.37
N GLY A 210 -20.33 -10.96 -15.42
CA GLY A 210 -20.82 -10.18 -14.30
C GLY A 210 -20.99 -8.70 -14.63
N THR A 211 -21.36 -7.94 -13.62
CA THR A 211 -21.54 -6.49 -13.72
C THR A 211 -20.27 -5.79 -13.26
N TRP A 212 -19.82 -4.81 -14.03
CA TRP A 212 -18.64 -4.01 -13.75
C TRP A 212 -19.01 -2.53 -13.72
N LYS A 213 -18.28 -1.75 -12.92
CA LYS A 213 -18.34 -0.28 -12.91
C LYS A 213 -16.94 0.29 -12.96
N MET A 214 -16.79 1.56 -13.31
CA MET A 214 -15.52 2.26 -13.11
C MET A 214 -15.10 2.18 -11.63
N SER A 215 -13.83 1.85 -11.38
CA SER A 215 -13.29 1.78 -10.02
C SER A 215 -13.26 3.18 -9.39
N PRO A 216 -13.84 3.40 -8.20
CA PRO A 216 -14.00 4.73 -7.59
C PRO A 216 -12.70 5.22 -6.92
N GLN A 217 -11.57 5.16 -7.64
CA GLN A 217 -10.25 5.56 -7.16
C GLN A 217 -9.57 6.56 -8.11
N ALA A 218 -8.59 7.30 -7.59
CA ALA A 218 -7.73 8.13 -8.43
C ALA A 218 -6.95 7.27 -9.43
N GLY A 219 -6.84 7.76 -10.67
CA GLY A 219 -6.17 7.07 -11.77
C GLY A 219 -6.92 5.88 -12.38
N ALA A 220 -8.18 5.65 -11.99
CA ALA A 220 -9.05 4.67 -12.61
C ALA A 220 -9.36 4.94 -14.08
N PHE A 221 -9.39 6.20 -14.53
CA PHE A 221 -9.37 6.53 -15.95
C PHE A 221 -8.32 7.58 -16.27
N ALA A 222 -7.51 7.29 -17.28
CA ALA A 222 -6.33 8.06 -17.57
C ALA A 222 -5.99 8.06 -19.07
N VAL A 223 -5.25 9.09 -19.49
CA VAL A 223 -4.84 9.31 -20.88
C VAL A 223 -3.35 9.65 -20.92
N GLY A 224 -2.64 9.08 -21.89
CA GLY A 224 -1.19 9.33 -22.05
C GLY A 224 -0.61 8.86 -23.38
N PRO A 225 0.71 9.08 -23.56
CA PRO A 225 1.44 8.78 -24.80
C PRO A 225 1.77 7.29 -25.02
N SER A 226 1.46 6.42 -24.05
CA SER A 226 1.77 4.99 -24.12
C SER A 226 0.79 4.20 -23.27
N GLN A 227 0.69 2.89 -23.51
CA GLN A 227 -0.14 1.99 -22.70
C GLN A 227 0.15 2.18 -21.21
N GLY A 228 -0.90 2.33 -20.42
CA GLY A 228 -0.85 2.54 -18.98
C GLY A 228 -0.29 3.86 -18.48
N ASN A 229 0.00 4.80 -19.36
CA ASN A 229 0.45 6.12 -18.99
C ASN A 229 -0.74 7.08 -18.81
N GLY A 230 -0.76 7.81 -17.70
CA GLY A 230 -1.80 8.80 -17.36
C GLY A 230 -1.29 10.25 -17.31
N SER A 231 -0.18 10.58 -17.99
CA SER A 231 0.50 11.87 -17.85
C SER A 231 -0.25 13.04 -18.46
N TYR A 232 -1.15 12.81 -19.42
CA TYR A 232 -1.95 13.89 -20.01
C TYR A 232 -3.19 14.19 -19.18
N PHE A 233 -3.83 13.13 -18.69
CA PHE A 233 -4.95 13.23 -17.77
C PHE A 233 -5.01 11.97 -16.91
N SER A 234 -5.34 12.13 -15.64
CA SER A 234 -5.65 11.03 -14.73
C SER A 234 -6.66 11.54 -13.73
N ASN A 235 -7.74 10.79 -13.50
CA ASN A 235 -8.79 11.26 -12.61
C ASN A 235 -8.31 11.33 -11.16
N THR A 236 -8.85 12.28 -10.43
CA THR A 236 -8.65 12.44 -8.99
C THR A 236 -9.77 11.77 -8.21
N LEU A 237 -9.65 11.67 -6.89
CA LEU A 237 -10.77 11.28 -6.03
C LEU A 237 -11.91 12.32 -6.06
N THR A 238 -11.59 13.60 -6.32
CA THR A 238 -12.61 14.64 -6.52
C THR A 238 -13.45 14.36 -7.76
N ASP A 239 -12.82 13.90 -8.86
CA ASP A 239 -13.53 13.52 -10.08
C ASP A 239 -14.52 12.36 -9.85
N VAL A 240 -14.22 11.45 -8.92
CA VAL A 240 -15.14 10.37 -8.53
C VAL A 240 -16.44 10.94 -7.96
N ALA A 241 -16.33 11.98 -7.12
CA ALA A 241 -17.50 12.62 -6.53
C ALA A 241 -18.24 13.54 -7.52
N THR A 242 -17.52 14.29 -8.35
CA THR A 242 -18.13 15.27 -9.29
C THR A 242 -18.69 14.61 -10.55
N ARG A 243 -18.18 13.43 -10.93
CA ARG A 243 -18.66 12.64 -12.07
C ARG A 243 -19.39 11.37 -11.61
N ASN A 244 -20.20 11.46 -10.56
CA ASN A 244 -20.85 10.30 -9.97
C ASN A 244 -21.63 9.42 -10.97
N CYS A 245 -22.31 10.03 -11.95
CA CYS A 245 -23.04 9.37 -13.03
C CYS A 245 -22.15 8.63 -14.05
N PHE A 246 -20.83 8.83 -14.01
CA PHE A 246 -19.87 8.05 -14.79
C PHE A 246 -19.43 6.80 -14.02
N PHE A 247 -19.35 6.90 -12.69
CA PHE A 247 -18.87 5.83 -11.82
C PHE A 247 -19.99 4.88 -11.37
N ASP A 248 -21.26 5.25 -11.54
CA ASP A 248 -22.41 4.37 -11.28
C ASP A 248 -22.85 3.56 -12.51
N ASP A 249 -22.47 3.98 -13.72
CA ASP A 249 -22.68 3.29 -14.99
C ASP A 249 -22.17 1.84 -14.96
N GLN A 250 -22.98 0.92 -15.46
CA GLN A 250 -22.71 -0.51 -15.42
C GLN A 250 -22.37 -1.10 -16.79
N TYR A 251 -21.36 -1.96 -16.82
CA TYR A 251 -20.96 -2.76 -17.97
C TYR A 251 -21.22 -4.24 -17.65
N ILE A 252 -22.19 -4.84 -18.31
CA ILE A 252 -22.66 -6.20 -18.01
C ILE A 252 -22.16 -7.16 -19.08
N PHE A 253 -21.31 -8.11 -18.68
CA PHE A 253 -20.90 -9.23 -19.51
C PHE A 253 -21.72 -10.45 -19.10
N ASN A 254 -22.68 -10.84 -19.94
CA ASN A 254 -23.47 -12.04 -19.65
C ASN A 254 -22.71 -13.29 -20.07
N ALA A 255 -22.94 -14.38 -19.34
CA ALA A 255 -22.30 -15.67 -19.62
C ALA A 255 -22.70 -16.27 -20.98
N ASP A 256 -23.82 -15.82 -21.56
CA ASP A 256 -24.29 -16.20 -22.90
C ASP A 256 -23.59 -15.44 -24.04
N GLY A 257 -22.64 -14.56 -23.72
CA GLY A 257 -21.88 -13.76 -24.68
C GLY A 257 -22.53 -12.42 -25.04
N THR A 258 -23.70 -12.09 -24.48
CA THR A 258 -24.33 -10.76 -24.67
C THR A 258 -23.68 -9.71 -23.77
N PHE A 259 -23.67 -8.46 -24.23
CA PHE A 259 -23.10 -7.31 -23.51
C PHE A 259 -24.12 -6.18 -23.41
N ALA A 260 -24.10 -5.43 -22.30
CA ALA A 260 -24.94 -4.25 -22.12
C ALA A 260 -24.22 -3.12 -21.38
N ASN A 261 -24.40 -1.89 -21.88
CA ASN A 261 -24.20 -0.66 -21.12
C ASN A 261 -25.52 -0.31 -20.40
N VAL A 262 -25.52 -0.23 -19.07
CA VAL A 262 -26.69 0.12 -18.26
C VAL A 262 -26.39 1.40 -17.48
N LEU A 263 -27.02 2.50 -17.90
CA LEU A 263 -26.60 3.87 -17.56
C LEU A 263 -27.59 4.63 -16.66
N GLY A 264 -28.61 3.97 -16.13
CA GLY A 264 -29.65 4.62 -15.33
C GLY A 264 -30.37 5.77 -16.05
N SER A 265 -30.73 6.82 -15.30
CA SER A 265 -31.36 8.04 -15.85
C SER A 265 -30.36 9.11 -16.31
N GLN A 266 -29.09 9.01 -15.89
CA GLN A 266 -28.04 9.97 -16.22
C GLN A 266 -26.71 9.25 -16.39
N SER A 267 -25.92 9.68 -17.37
CA SER A 267 -24.52 9.30 -17.57
C SER A 267 -23.69 10.56 -17.85
N TRP A 268 -22.38 10.44 -17.93
CA TRP A 268 -21.51 11.57 -18.26
C TRP A 268 -21.59 11.91 -19.75
N ILE A 269 -22.19 13.07 -20.07
CA ILE A 269 -22.42 13.51 -21.44
C ILE A 269 -21.48 14.65 -21.80
N GLU A 270 -20.59 14.40 -22.74
CA GLU A 270 -19.61 15.38 -23.21
C GLU A 270 -20.16 16.25 -24.36
N GLY A 271 -19.48 17.35 -24.66
CA GLY A 271 -19.86 18.28 -25.73
C GLY A 271 -20.02 17.62 -27.11
N TRP A 272 -19.23 16.58 -27.42
CA TRP A 272 -19.34 15.85 -28.69
C TRP A 272 -20.65 15.04 -28.82
N GLN A 273 -21.30 14.73 -27.71
CA GLN A 273 -22.64 14.10 -27.65
C GLN A 273 -23.77 15.13 -27.62
N GLY A 274 -23.45 16.43 -27.63
CA GLY A 274 -24.41 17.52 -27.46
C GLY A 274 -24.65 17.92 -26.00
N GLY A 275 -23.78 17.48 -25.07
CA GLY A 275 -23.81 17.86 -23.66
C GLY A 275 -22.91 19.05 -23.30
N THR A 276 -22.60 19.19 -22.01
CA THR A 276 -21.76 20.27 -21.45
C THR A 276 -20.73 19.72 -20.45
N ASP A 277 -20.27 18.49 -20.67
CA ASP A 277 -19.35 17.75 -19.79
C ASP A 277 -19.91 17.67 -18.36
N SER A 278 -21.10 17.08 -18.25
CA SER A 278 -21.83 16.92 -17.00
C SER A 278 -22.77 15.72 -17.05
N CYS A 279 -23.33 15.36 -15.89
CA CYS A 279 -24.34 14.31 -15.81
C CYS A 279 -25.62 14.71 -16.55
N GLY A 280 -26.00 13.92 -17.56
CA GLY A 280 -27.14 14.19 -18.43
C GLY A 280 -27.76 12.91 -18.98
N THR A 281 -28.87 13.05 -19.72
CA THR A 281 -29.57 11.89 -20.30
C THR A 281 -28.68 11.16 -21.31
N PRO A 282 -28.55 9.82 -21.21
CA PRO A 282 -27.77 9.03 -22.17
C PRO A 282 -28.19 9.24 -23.63
N VAL A 283 -27.21 9.36 -24.53
CA VAL A 283 -27.42 9.72 -25.95
C VAL A 283 -27.14 8.53 -26.87
N ALA A 284 -28.08 8.21 -27.76
CA ALA A 284 -27.92 7.15 -28.76
C ALA A 284 -26.75 7.47 -29.73
N PRO A 285 -25.96 6.46 -30.17
CA PRO A 285 -26.12 5.02 -29.92
C PRO A 285 -25.50 4.53 -28.60
N HIS A 286 -24.86 5.38 -27.82
CA HIS A 286 -24.15 5.03 -26.57
C HIS A 286 -25.07 4.96 -25.35
N ASN A 287 -26.39 5.04 -25.52
CA ASN A 287 -27.37 4.99 -24.45
C ASN A 287 -27.71 3.55 -23.99
N GLY A 288 -27.00 2.54 -24.50
CA GLY A 288 -27.23 1.13 -24.17
C GLY A 288 -28.46 0.49 -24.85
N SER A 289 -29.16 1.19 -25.75
CA SER A 289 -30.36 0.63 -26.39
C SER A 289 -30.06 -0.38 -27.50
N ASN A 290 -28.84 -0.38 -28.05
CA ASN A 290 -28.43 -1.29 -29.11
C ASN A 290 -27.94 -2.62 -28.54
N ALA A 291 -28.32 -3.73 -29.18
CA ALA A 291 -27.82 -5.04 -28.80
C ALA A 291 -26.31 -5.13 -29.06
N ALA A 292 -25.59 -5.71 -28.10
CA ALA A 292 -24.16 -5.92 -28.18
C ALA A 292 -23.78 -7.32 -27.67
N THR A 293 -22.61 -7.78 -28.09
CA THR A 293 -21.98 -9.04 -27.66
C THR A 293 -20.52 -8.79 -27.33
N TRP A 294 -19.91 -9.73 -26.61
CA TRP A 294 -18.51 -9.63 -26.25
C TRP A 294 -17.78 -10.95 -26.51
N SER A 295 -16.49 -10.87 -26.78
CA SER A 295 -15.60 -12.02 -26.89
C SER A 295 -14.23 -11.71 -26.29
N TYR A 296 -13.60 -12.74 -25.70
CA TYR A 296 -12.27 -12.65 -25.13
C TYR A 296 -11.30 -13.50 -25.95
N ASN A 297 -10.19 -12.90 -26.38
CA ASN A 297 -9.07 -13.58 -27.02
C ASN A 297 -7.92 -13.70 -26.01
N SER A 298 -7.77 -14.90 -25.44
CA SER A 298 -6.74 -15.20 -24.44
C SER A 298 -5.31 -15.13 -24.97
N SER A 299 -5.11 -15.34 -26.28
CA SER A 299 -3.77 -15.29 -26.89
C SER A 299 -3.30 -13.85 -27.11
N ALA A 300 -4.24 -12.94 -27.38
CA ALA A 300 -3.97 -11.51 -27.57
C ALA A 300 -4.20 -10.68 -26.30
N ASN A 301 -4.71 -11.29 -25.23
CA ASN A 301 -5.23 -10.62 -24.04
C ASN A 301 -6.18 -9.46 -24.38
N THR A 302 -7.08 -9.65 -25.35
CA THR A 302 -8.00 -8.59 -25.76
C THR A 302 -9.45 -8.98 -25.53
N ILE A 303 -10.27 -8.00 -25.15
CA ILE A 303 -11.73 -8.13 -25.14
C ILE A 303 -12.32 -7.27 -26.25
N THR A 304 -13.20 -7.85 -27.06
CA THR A 304 -13.86 -7.16 -28.17
C THR A 304 -15.35 -7.07 -27.88
N LEU A 305 -15.87 -5.86 -27.91
CA LEU A 305 -17.30 -5.58 -27.92
C LEU A 305 -17.78 -5.42 -29.36
N ASN A 306 -18.85 -6.12 -29.75
CA ASN A 306 -19.49 -6.00 -31.06
C ASN A 306 -20.91 -5.48 -30.87
N GLY A 307 -21.21 -4.32 -31.46
CA GLY A 307 -22.48 -3.61 -31.33
C GLY A 307 -22.25 -2.11 -31.39
N VAL A 308 -22.96 -1.41 -32.28
CA VAL A 308 -22.79 0.05 -32.46
C VAL A 308 -23.17 0.76 -31.16
N GLY A 309 -22.23 1.53 -30.61
CA GLY A 309 -22.41 2.28 -29.37
C GLY A 309 -22.07 1.50 -28.10
N ALA A 310 -21.58 0.26 -28.19
CA ALA A 310 -21.07 -0.48 -27.03
C ALA A 310 -19.64 0.00 -26.64
N TYR A 311 -19.40 0.21 -25.35
CA TYR A 311 -18.10 0.70 -24.84
C TYR A 311 -17.82 0.27 -23.39
N LEU A 312 -16.56 0.37 -22.98
CA LEU A 312 -16.09 0.32 -21.59
C LEU A 312 -15.45 1.65 -21.22
N GLY A 313 -15.66 2.11 -19.99
CA GLY A 313 -15.16 3.42 -19.56
C GLY A 313 -15.91 4.56 -20.23
N LEU A 314 -15.21 5.44 -20.95
CA LEU A 314 -15.82 6.58 -21.65
C LEU A 314 -16.17 6.22 -23.10
N ALA A 315 -17.38 6.59 -23.54
CA ALA A 315 -17.93 6.30 -24.86
C ALA A 315 -17.15 6.92 -26.04
N LYS A 316 -16.23 7.85 -25.76
CA LYS A 316 -15.49 8.61 -26.75
C LYS A 316 -14.36 7.81 -27.42
N ALA A 317 -13.70 6.93 -26.69
CA ALA A 317 -12.49 6.26 -27.14
C ALA A 317 -12.81 5.00 -27.97
N TYR A 318 -12.22 4.88 -29.16
CA TYR A 318 -12.31 3.68 -29.99
C TYR A 318 -10.98 3.36 -30.71
N ASN A 319 -10.87 2.16 -31.28
CA ASN A 319 -9.65 1.78 -31.99
C ASN A 319 -9.43 2.69 -33.22
N GLY A 320 -8.41 3.54 -33.14
CA GLY A 320 -8.05 4.46 -34.23
C GLY A 320 -8.61 5.88 -34.11
N GLY A 321 -9.31 6.25 -33.03
CA GLY A 321 -9.60 7.66 -32.76
C GLY A 321 -10.41 7.96 -31.50
N GLU A 322 -10.74 9.24 -31.36
CA GLU A 322 -11.75 9.74 -30.43
C GLU A 322 -12.96 10.24 -31.22
N LEU A 323 -14.16 9.91 -30.78
CA LEU A 323 -15.39 10.35 -31.44
C LEU A 323 -15.56 11.87 -31.35
N THR A 324 -16.02 12.46 -32.45
CA THR A 324 -16.42 13.88 -32.53
C THR A 324 -17.93 14.05 -32.75
N SER A 325 -18.66 12.95 -33.02
CA SER A 325 -20.12 12.90 -33.07
C SER A 325 -20.64 11.49 -32.74
N PRO A 326 -21.88 11.34 -32.24
CA PRO A 326 -22.46 10.02 -31.96
C PRO A 326 -22.65 9.14 -33.20
N SER A 327 -22.82 9.73 -34.38
CA SER A 327 -22.99 9.00 -35.64
C SER A 327 -21.71 8.31 -36.12
N GLY A 328 -20.54 8.65 -35.57
CA GLY A 328 -19.26 8.02 -35.87
C GLY A 328 -18.99 6.73 -35.10
N ALA A 329 -19.91 6.29 -34.22
CA ALA A 329 -19.72 5.11 -33.38
C ALA A 329 -19.39 3.86 -34.22
N PRO A 330 -18.28 3.16 -33.94
CA PRO A 330 -17.89 1.98 -34.70
C PRO A 330 -18.79 0.78 -34.40
N ALA A 331 -18.77 -0.22 -35.28
CA ALA A 331 -19.50 -1.47 -35.08
C ALA A 331 -18.87 -2.39 -34.02
N SER A 332 -17.59 -2.19 -33.71
CA SER A 332 -16.88 -2.93 -32.66
C SER A 332 -15.74 -2.11 -32.05
N ILE A 333 -15.40 -2.40 -30.80
CA ILE A 333 -14.28 -1.83 -30.06
C ILE A 333 -13.53 -2.96 -29.37
N THR A 334 -12.20 -2.95 -29.44
CA THR A 334 -11.30 -3.92 -28.83
C THR A 334 -10.40 -3.24 -27.83
N TYR A 335 -10.37 -3.78 -26.61
CA TYR A 335 -9.54 -3.32 -25.51
C TYR A 335 -8.47 -4.37 -25.21
N LEU A 336 -7.28 -3.90 -24.85
CA LEU A 336 -6.20 -4.74 -24.32
C LEU A 336 -6.37 -4.87 -22.81
N ILE A 337 -6.34 -6.09 -22.29
CA ILE A 337 -6.44 -6.37 -20.86
C ILE A 337 -5.03 -6.34 -20.28
N SER A 338 -4.75 -5.31 -19.49
CA SER A 338 -3.48 -5.18 -18.79
C SER A 338 -3.43 -6.04 -17.52
N SER A 339 -4.56 -6.20 -16.83
CA SER A 339 -4.72 -7.14 -15.72
C SER A 339 -6.19 -7.47 -15.49
N ILE A 340 -6.48 -8.67 -14.99
CA ILE A 340 -7.82 -9.05 -14.54
C ILE A 340 -7.73 -10.00 -13.34
N SER A 341 -8.61 -9.79 -12.36
CA SER A 341 -8.84 -10.66 -11.22
C SER A 341 -10.35 -10.93 -11.06
N SER A 342 -10.75 -11.59 -9.97
CA SER A 342 -12.18 -11.78 -9.65
C SER A 342 -12.92 -10.47 -9.42
N ASN A 343 -12.21 -9.39 -9.03
CA ASN A 343 -12.82 -8.14 -8.56
C ASN A 343 -12.37 -6.90 -9.35
N LEU A 344 -11.26 -6.96 -10.09
CA LEU A 344 -10.69 -5.80 -10.79
C LEU A 344 -10.32 -6.14 -12.23
N MET A 345 -10.52 -5.20 -13.15
CA MET A 345 -10.11 -5.32 -14.54
C MET A 345 -9.46 -4.01 -14.99
N THR A 346 -8.19 -4.06 -15.35
CA THR A 346 -7.49 -2.93 -15.98
C THR A 346 -7.41 -3.17 -17.47
N LEU A 347 -7.95 -2.24 -18.24
CA LEU A 347 -7.99 -2.30 -19.69
C LEU A 347 -7.45 -1.01 -20.30
N ASP A 348 -6.78 -1.16 -21.44
CA ASP A 348 -6.18 -0.09 -22.21
C ASP A 348 -6.69 -0.12 -23.65
N ILE A 349 -6.85 1.05 -24.26
CA ILE A 349 -7.22 1.18 -25.68
C ILE A 349 -6.29 2.18 -26.36
N ASN A 350 -5.72 1.75 -27.49
CA ASN A 350 -4.96 2.61 -28.38
C ASN A 350 -5.92 3.29 -29.37
N VAL A 351 -6.00 4.62 -29.29
CA VAL A 351 -6.88 5.43 -30.15
C VAL A 351 -6.13 5.99 -31.36
N GLY A 352 -4.94 5.48 -31.68
CA GLY A 352 -4.10 5.96 -32.78
C GLY A 352 -3.14 7.07 -32.35
N THR A 353 -2.23 7.46 -33.27
CA THR A 353 -1.25 8.57 -33.11
C THR A 353 -0.41 8.56 -31.82
N GLY A 354 -0.26 7.40 -31.17
CA GLY A 354 0.45 7.28 -29.90
C GLY A 354 -0.37 7.72 -28.68
N LEU A 355 -1.68 7.91 -28.82
CA LEU A 355 -2.57 8.24 -27.71
C LEU A 355 -3.24 6.97 -27.15
N TRP A 356 -3.19 6.83 -25.83
CA TRP A 356 -3.73 5.68 -25.11
C TRP A 356 -4.67 6.13 -24.00
N TRP A 357 -5.74 5.37 -23.83
CA TRP A 357 -6.68 5.50 -22.74
C TRP A 357 -6.61 4.26 -21.87
N ARG A 358 -6.69 4.44 -20.56
CA ARG A 358 -6.78 3.38 -19.57
C ARG A 358 -8.08 3.50 -18.79
N PHE A 359 -8.69 2.36 -18.48
CA PHE A 359 -9.82 2.23 -17.57
C PHE A 359 -9.57 1.10 -16.57
N ILE A 360 -9.91 1.33 -15.32
CA ILE A 360 -9.90 0.34 -14.24
C ILE A 360 -11.35 0.14 -13.81
N LEU A 361 -11.86 -1.06 -13.98
CA LEU A 361 -13.21 -1.46 -13.60
C LEU A 361 -13.17 -2.33 -12.36
N THR A 362 -14.20 -2.23 -11.51
CA THR A 362 -14.43 -3.09 -10.36
C THR A 362 -15.73 -3.88 -10.52
N LYS A 363 -15.69 -5.17 -10.16
CA LYS A 363 -16.80 -6.10 -10.29
C LYS A 363 -17.82 -5.85 -9.18
N GLN A 364 -19.09 -5.73 -9.56
CA GLN A 364 -20.19 -5.57 -8.62
C GLN A 364 -20.67 -6.94 -8.14
N GLY A 365 -20.74 -7.12 -6.82
CA GLY A 365 -21.25 -8.35 -6.20
C GLY A 365 -20.24 -9.49 -6.00
N GLY A 366 -18.94 -9.25 -6.18
CA GLY A 366 -17.89 -10.11 -5.61
C GLY A 366 -17.73 -9.84 -4.12
N SER A 367 -17.35 -10.83 -3.32
CA SER A 367 -16.94 -10.60 -1.93
C SER A 367 -15.74 -9.64 -1.94
N GLY A 368 -15.94 -8.42 -1.44
CA GLY A 368 -14.85 -7.48 -1.31
C GLY A 368 -13.75 -8.05 -0.41
N THR A 369 -12.49 -7.74 -0.68
CA THR A 369 -11.39 -8.21 0.16
C THR A 369 -10.81 -7.04 0.92
N CYS A 370 -10.75 -7.18 2.24
CA CYS A 370 -10.37 -6.11 3.16
C CYS A 370 -8.86 -5.84 3.21
N SER A 371 -8.16 -6.02 2.10
CA SER A 371 -6.71 -5.91 2.00
C SER A 371 -6.18 -5.82 0.55
N ASP A 372 -7.03 -5.55 -0.44
CA ASP A 372 -6.59 -5.48 -1.85
C ASP A 372 -6.23 -4.07 -2.33
N GLY A 373 -6.29 -3.09 -1.44
CA GLY A 373 -5.96 -1.69 -1.69
C GLY A 373 -7.05 -0.96 -2.46
N ILE A 374 -8.25 -1.53 -2.59
CA ILE A 374 -9.31 -1.01 -3.46
C ILE A 374 -10.64 -1.07 -2.72
N GLN A 375 -11.33 0.07 -2.62
CA GLN A 375 -12.67 0.12 -2.05
C GLN A 375 -13.67 -0.69 -2.91
N ASN A 376 -14.08 -1.86 -2.44
CA ASN A 376 -14.99 -2.76 -3.18
C ASN A 376 -15.96 -3.53 -2.24
N GLY A 377 -16.88 -4.31 -2.81
CA GLY A 377 -17.91 -4.99 -2.00
C GLY A 377 -18.84 -4.01 -1.26
N ASP A 378 -18.98 -4.18 0.06
CA ASP A 378 -19.74 -3.29 0.95
C ASP A 378 -18.84 -2.34 1.78
N GLU A 379 -17.57 -2.20 1.42
CA GLU A 379 -16.59 -1.36 2.10
C GLU A 379 -16.98 0.13 2.10
N THR A 380 -16.76 0.80 3.24
CA THR A 380 -17.02 2.24 3.38
C THR A 380 -15.77 3.10 3.17
N GLY A 381 -14.61 2.48 2.93
CA GLY A 381 -13.34 3.08 2.54
C GLY A 381 -12.40 1.99 2.01
N ILE A 382 -11.20 2.36 1.55
CA ILE A 382 -10.25 1.39 0.98
C ILE A 382 -9.93 0.31 2.02
N ASP A 383 -10.31 -0.95 1.74
CA ASP A 383 -10.07 -2.13 2.58
C ASP A 383 -10.70 -2.06 4.00
N CYS A 384 -11.73 -1.24 4.20
CA CYS A 384 -12.30 -1.00 5.52
C CYS A 384 -13.80 -0.72 5.52
N GLY A 385 -14.44 -1.00 6.66
CA GLY A 385 -15.89 -0.85 6.86
C GLY A 385 -16.73 -1.89 6.11
N GLY A 386 -18.06 -1.75 6.19
CA GLY A 386 -18.97 -2.79 5.69
C GLY A 386 -18.78 -4.13 6.42
N SER A 387 -18.50 -5.18 5.66
CA SER A 387 -18.18 -6.52 6.15
C SER A 387 -16.71 -6.66 6.58
N CYS A 388 -15.88 -5.64 6.40
CA CYS A 388 -14.48 -5.70 6.79
C CYS A 388 -14.28 -5.59 8.30
N PRO A 389 -13.37 -6.42 8.88
CA PRO A 389 -13.09 -6.39 10.31
C PRO A 389 -12.44 -5.07 10.76
N ASN A 390 -11.77 -4.37 9.83
CA ASN A 390 -11.15 -3.09 10.09
C ASN A 390 -12.17 -1.97 9.90
N THR A 391 -12.41 -1.18 10.94
CA THR A 391 -13.12 0.09 10.81
C THR A 391 -12.29 1.10 10.02
N CYS A 392 -12.90 1.83 9.10
CA CYS A 392 -12.18 2.89 8.40
C CYS A 392 -11.66 3.95 9.36
N LEU A 393 -10.38 4.26 9.22
CA LEU A 393 -9.76 5.35 9.95
C LEU A 393 -10.39 6.67 9.46
N SER A 394 -10.80 7.52 10.40
CA SER A 394 -11.25 8.86 10.05
C SER A 394 -10.07 9.69 9.54
N GLN A 395 -10.33 10.54 8.55
CA GLN A 395 -9.34 11.51 8.10
C GLN A 395 -8.86 12.38 9.27
N ILE A 396 -7.56 12.65 9.30
CA ILE A 396 -6.93 13.51 10.31
C ILE A 396 -7.57 14.91 10.33
N ASN A 397 -7.68 15.52 11.52
CA ASN A 397 -8.16 16.89 11.67
C ASN A 397 -7.54 17.53 12.91
N LEU A 398 -7.61 18.87 13.00
CA LEU A 398 -7.16 19.60 14.18
C LEU A 398 -8.16 19.48 15.34
N PRO A 399 -7.70 19.38 16.60
CA PRO A 399 -6.30 19.24 17.01
C PRO A 399 -5.73 17.84 16.70
N VAL A 400 -4.45 17.78 16.31
CA VAL A 400 -3.75 16.51 16.05
C VAL A 400 -2.85 16.18 17.23
N THR A 401 -3.15 15.08 17.92
CA THR A 401 -2.39 14.57 19.07
C THR A 401 -1.67 13.27 18.77
N PHE A 402 -1.83 12.73 17.56
CA PHE A 402 -1.33 11.41 17.15
C PHE A 402 -1.82 10.21 17.98
N GLU A 403 -2.76 10.39 18.91
CA GLU A 403 -3.20 9.33 19.83
C GLU A 403 -4.33 8.43 19.29
N GLY A 404 -4.28 7.15 19.68
CA GLY A 404 -5.32 6.17 19.34
C GLY A 404 -5.15 5.52 17.96
N ASN A 405 -6.19 4.79 17.55
CA ASN A 405 -6.20 3.90 16.37
C ASN A 405 -7.44 4.10 15.48
N THR A 406 -8.20 5.19 15.67
CA THR A 406 -9.42 5.47 14.92
C THR A 406 -9.23 6.54 13.84
N VAL A 407 -8.06 7.20 13.81
CA VAL A 407 -7.71 8.29 12.89
C VAL A 407 -6.49 7.88 12.06
N ASP A 408 -6.47 8.26 10.80
CA ASP A 408 -5.31 8.05 9.92
C ASP A 408 -4.25 9.11 10.20
N TYR A 409 -3.22 8.73 10.95
CA TYR A 409 -2.09 9.59 11.30
C TYR A 409 -0.90 9.45 10.35
N THR A 410 -1.11 8.92 9.14
CA THR A 410 -0.08 8.85 8.10
C THR A 410 0.44 10.25 7.79
N VAL A 411 1.75 10.37 7.61
CA VAL A 411 2.43 11.61 7.21
C VAL A 411 3.14 11.39 5.87
N THR A 412 3.22 12.45 5.06
CA THR A 412 3.86 12.39 3.74
C THR A 412 5.15 13.21 3.74
N ASP A 413 6.30 12.56 3.57
CA ASP A 413 7.59 13.24 3.44
C ASP A 413 7.88 13.71 2.01
N PHE A 414 8.69 14.74 1.90
CA PHE A 414 9.25 15.21 0.63
C PHE A 414 10.63 15.83 0.83
N GLY A 415 11.37 15.99 -0.25
CA GLY A 415 12.73 16.54 -0.22
C GLY A 415 13.73 15.67 0.57
N GLY A 416 13.46 14.37 0.73
CA GLY A 416 14.37 13.41 1.37
C GLY A 416 14.29 13.35 2.90
N ASN A 417 13.25 13.87 3.54
CA ASN A 417 12.93 13.54 4.93
C ASN A 417 12.44 12.09 5.07
N VAL A 418 12.57 11.53 6.26
CA VAL A 418 11.98 10.23 6.63
C VAL A 418 11.29 10.35 7.99
N SER A 419 9.98 10.19 8.00
CA SER A 419 9.13 10.36 9.18
C SER A 419 8.34 9.11 9.50
N SER A 420 8.06 8.94 10.80
CA SER A 420 7.27 7.81 11.29
C SER A 420 6.59 8.17 12.61
N LYS A 421 5.38 7.65 12.81
CA LYS A 421 4.72 7.67 14.12
C LYS A 421 5.42 6.66 15.03
N ILE A 422 5.85 7.10 16.20
CA ILE A 422 6.50 6.26 17.21
C ILE A 422 5.92 6.56 18.59
N ILE A 423 6.26 5.73 19.57
CA ILE A 423 6.08 6.06 20.99
C ILE A 423 7.06 7.19 21.34
N ASP A 424 6.60 8.20 22.07
CA ASP A 424 7.42 9.31 22.57
C ASP A 424 8.59 8.74 23.40
N PRO A 425 9.85 9.01 23.03
CA PRO A 425 11.02 8.51 23.77
C PRO A 425 11.08 8.97 25.24
N THR A 426 10.37 10.04 25.58
CA THR A 426 10.31 10.63 26.92
C THR A 426 9.03 10.27 27.69
N ASN A 427 8.02 9.71 27.02
CA ASN A 427 6.74 9.33 27.63
C ASN A 427 6.11 8.14 26.91
N SER A 428 6.20 6.95 27.50
CA SER A 428 5.70 5.71 26.88
C SER A 428 4.18 5.66 26.67
N ASN A 429 3.42 6.58 27.26
CA ASN A 429 1.96 6.68 27.09
C ASN A 429 1.55 7.70 26.02
N ASN A 430 2.51 8.26 25.30
CA ASN A 430 2.30 9.24 24.26
C ASN A 430 2.93 8.74 22.95
N THR A 431 2.36 9.14 21.83
CA THR A 431 2.90 8.90 20.50
C THR A 431 3.16 10.22 19.78
N VAL A 432 4.20 10.24 18.96
CA VAL A 432 4.69 11.45 18.30
C VAL A 432 5.14 11.10 16.89
N ILE A 433 5.27 12.11 16.04
CA ILE A 433 5.97 11.93 14.77
C ILE A 433 7.45 12.17 14.99
N LYS A 434 8.27 11.15 14.72
CA LYS A 434 9.72 11.28 14.55
C LYS A 434 10.00 11.66 13.11
N THR A 435 10.74 12.74 12.89
CA THR A 435 11.21 13.17 11.57
C THR A 435 12.73 13.17 11.53
N ILE A 436 13.31 12.42 10.59
CA ILE A 436 14.74 12.40 10.33
C ILE A 436 15.00 13.29 9.11
N LYS A 437 15.74 14.37 9.32
CA LYS A 437 16.38 15.13 8.24
C LYS A 437 17.66 14.37 7.89
N THR A 438 17.57 13.51 6.89
CA THR A 438 18.65 12.62 6.43
C THR A 438 19.80 13.39 5.81
N SER A 439 20.96 12.76 5.61
CA SER A 439 22.07 13.40 4.90
C SER A 439 21.74 13.84 3.46
N SER A 440 20.73 13.22 2.83
CA SER A 440 20.25 13.56 1.49
C SER A 440 19.10 14.57 1.49
N SER A 441 18.65 15.05 2.66
CA SER A 441 17.55 16.00 2.71
C SER A 441 17.91 17.34 2.06
N GLU A 442 17.01 17.82 1.20
CA GLU A 442 17.11 19.12 0.54
C GLU A 442 16.93 20.28 1.53
N LEU A 443 17.31 21.49 1.11
CA LEU A 443 17.12 22.73 1.87
C LEU A 443 15.64 23.05 2.15
N TRP A 444 14.71 22.47 1.37
CA TRP A 444 13.26 22.59 1.50
C TRP A 444 12.58 21.30 1.97
N ALA A 445 13.34 20.31 2.48
CA ALA A 445 12.78 19.04 2.95
C ALA A 445 11.80 19.24 4.11
N GLY A 446 10.68 18.54 4.07
CA GLY A 446 9.59 18.69 5.02
C GLY A 446 8.69 17.47 5.09
N THR A 447 7.72 17.56 5.99
CA THR A 447 6.77 16.49 6.29
C THR A 447 5.37 17.09 6.36
N THR A 448 4.47 16.61 5.52
CA THR A 448 3.05 16.96 5.55
C THR A 448 2.33 16.19 6.66
N ILE A 449 1.53 16.91 7.44
CA ILE A 449 0.75 16.40 8.57
C ILE A 449 -0.55 15.81 8.01
N GLY A 450 -0.53 14.52 7.71
CA GLY A 450 -1.59 13.83 6.97
C GLY A 450 -1.12 13.36 5.59
N THR A 451 -2.07 12.79 4.85
CA THR A 451 -1.90 12.44 3.44
C THR A 451 -2.16 13.65 2.55
N ASN A 452 -2.09 13.47 1.22
CA ASN A 452 -2.38 14.55 0.26
C ASN A 452 -3.81 15.10 0.36
N SER A 453 -4.73 14.39 1.02
CA SER A 453 -6.10 14.81 1.30
C SER A 453 -6.19 15.93 2.35
N GLY A 454 -5.11 16.19 3.11
CA GLY A 454 -5.08 17.17 4.19
C GLY A 454 -6.00 16.82 5.36
N PHE A 455 -6.44 17.84 6.09
CA PHE A 455 -7.39 17.79 7.19
C PHE A 455 -8.83 17.64 6.70
N SER A 456 -9.65 16.94 7.49
CA SER A 456 -11.08 16.73 7.18
C SER A 456 -11.93 18.01 7.21
N SER A 457 -11.38 19.13 7.68
CA SER A 457 -12.04 20.43 7.70
C SER A 457 -11.01 21.55 7.52
N PRO A 458 -11.40 22.72 6.96
CA PRO A 458 -10.51 23.87 6.88
C PRO A 458 -10.03 24.31 8.26
N ILE A 459 -8.76 24.70 8.34
CA ILE A 459 -8.16 25.36 9.50
C ILE A 459 -8.94 26.66 9.73
N PRO A 460 -9.54 26.89 10.91
CA PRO A 460 -10.53 27.94 11.10
C PRO A 460 -9.88 29.33 11.33
N PHE A 461 -8.97 29.71 10.44
CA PHE A 461 -8.34 31.02 10.41
C PHE A 461 -9.38 32.14 10.34
N THR A 462 -9.16 33.18 11.12
CA THR A 462 -9.97 34.41 11.09
C THR A 462 -9.05 35.62 10.95
N LEU A 463 -9.61 36.79 10.68
CA LEU A 463 -8.81 38.02 10.61
C LEU A 463 -8.09 38.35 11.93
N SER A 464 -8.64 37.91 13.07
CA SER A 464 -8.10 38.15 14.42
C SER A 464 -7.30 36.98 14.99
N ASN A 465 -7.37 35.79 14.39
CA ASN A 465 -6.65 34.61 14.87
C ASN A 465 -6.07 33.82 13.69
N ARG A 466 -4.74 33.97 13.52
CA ARG A 466 -3.92 33.34 12.49
C ARG A 466 -2.74 32.54 13.04
N LYS A 467 -2.89 32.01 14.25
CA LYS A 467 -1.82 31.30 14.94
C LYS A 467 -2.09 29.81 15.03
N MET A 468 -1.06 29.03 14.74
CA MET A 468 -1.01 27.60 15.02
C MET A 468 0.12 27.30 15.98
N TYR A 469 -0.01 26.19 16.70
CA TYR A 469 0.96 25.77 17.70
C TYR A 469 1.30 24.32 17.46
N VAL A 470 2.57 23.99 17.68
CA VAL A 470 3.09 22.61 17.57
C VAL A 470 4.06 22.38 18.71
N ARG A 471 3.91 21.27 19.43
CA ARG A 471 4.93 20.82 20.39
C ARG A 471 6.07 20.21 19.60
N VAL A 472 7.28 20.75 19.76
CA VAL A 472 8.47 20.32 19.01
C VAL A 472 9.57 19.95 19.97
N TRP A 473 10.21 18.81 19.73
CA TRP A 473 11.51 18.45 20.29
C TRP A 473 12.58 18.63 19.22
N SER A 474 13.64 19.35 19.56
CA SER A 474 14.78 19.60 18.67
C SER A 474 16.09 19.29 19.37
N PRO A 475 17.08 18.69 18.69
CA PRO A 475 18.43 18.50 19.24
C PRO A 475 19.17 19.84 19.39
N ASP A 476 18.83 20.83 18.55
CA ASP A 476 19.51 22.11 18.47
C ASP A 476 18.53 23.26 18.78
N SER A 477 19.02 24.31 19.45
CA SER A 477 18.32 25.59 19.60
C SER A 477 18.87 26.59 18.57
N GLY A 478 18.07 27.59 18.19
CA GLY A 478 18.46 28.63 17.24
C GLY A 478 18.26 28.24 15.77
N ILE A 479 17.65 27.08 15.48
CA ILE A 479 17.33 26.66 14.12
C ILE A 479 15.92 27.13 13.72
N PRO A 480 15.70 27.47 12.43
CA PRO A 480 14.37 27.80 11.92
C PRO A 480 13.53 26.54 11.72
N VAL A 481 12.32 26.55 12.27
CA VAL A 481 11.25 25.61 11.91
C VAL A 481 10.22 26.39 11.12
N ARG A 482 9.89 25.90 9.94
CA ARG A 482 8.86 26.49 9.08
C ARG A 482 7.58 25.68 9.17
N LEU A 483 6.45 26.38 9.16
CA LEU A 483 5.13 25.78 8.99
C LEU A 483 4.47 26.39 7.76
N LYS A 484 4.08 25.53 6.83
CA LYS A 484 3.29 25.87 5.65
C LYS A 484 1.86 25.43 5.88
N VAL A 485 0.89 26.26 5.50
CA VAL A 485 -0.50 25.87 5.29
C VAL A 485 -0.89 26.04 3.84
N GLU A 486 -1.70 25.14 3.31
CA GLU A 486 -2.15 25.21 1.92
C GLU A 486 -3.54 24.60 1.74
N VAL A 487 -4.15 24.91 0.59
CA VAL A 487 -5.33 24.21 0.11
C VAL A 487 -4.86 22.89 -0.53
N SER A 488 -5.35 21.76 -0.03
CA SER A 488 -5.05 20.43 -0.56
C SER A 488 -5.29 20.40 -2.08
N GLY A 489 -4.31 19.85 -2.80
CA GLY A 489 -4.32 19.78 -4.27
C GLY A 489 -4.03 21.10 -4.98
N GLN A 490 -3.80 22.22 -4.27
CA GLN A 490 -3.55 23.55 -4.83
C GLN A 490 -2.32 24.21 -4.16
N PRO A 491 -1.09 23.74 -4.44
CA PRO A 491 0.11 24.14 -3.67
C PRO A 491 0.49 25.63 -3.79
N THR A 492 -0.06 26.33 -4.78
CA THR A 492 0.09 27.78 -4.97
C THR A 492 -0.87 28.60 -4.09
N GLN A 493 -1.94 27.99 -3.57
CA GLN A 493 -2.82 28.59 -2.58
C GLN A 493 -2.31 28.25 -1.17
N SER A 494 -1.19 28.87 -0.81
CA SER A 494 -0.45 28.57 0.42
C SER A 494 -0.03 29.83 1.19
N CYS A 495 0.32 29.65 2.45
CA CYS A 495 0.98 30.65 3.28
C CYS A 495 2.01 29.95 4.17
N GLU A 496 3.16 30.56 4.39
CA GLU A 496 4.27 30.02 5.17
C GLU A 496 4.65 30.99 6.26
N THR A 497 4.98 30.49 7.45
CA THR A 497 5.56 31.28 8.54
C THR A 497 6.65 30.48 9.23
N GLU A 498 7.50 31.16 9.99
CA GLU A 498 8.69 30.58 10.62
C GLU A 498 8.79 30.97 12.08
N SER A 499 9.33 30.05 12.87
CA SER A 499 9.63 30.26 14.27
C SER A 499 10.97 29.62 14.62
N ILE A 500 11.68 30.17 15.60
CA ILE A 500 13.03 29.74 15.97
C ILE A 500 12.96 28.89 17.23
N THR A 501 13.61 27.73 17.22
CA THR A 501 13.76 26.90 18.41
C THR A 501 14.53 27.64 19.51
N THR A 502 14.05 27.58 20.75
CA THR A 502 14.72 28.18 21.93
C THR A 502 15.30 27.14 22.88
N VAL A 503 14.78 25.92 22.82
CA VAL A 503 15.23 24.76 23.61
C VAL A 503 16.02 23.80 22.73
N SER A 504 17.16 23.31 23.26
CA SER A 504 17.95 22.22 22.67
C SER A 504 17.79 20.94 23.51
N ASN A 505 17.77 19.79 22.84
CA ASN A 505 17.50 18.46 23.42
C ASN A 505 16.26 18.40 24.31
N GLY A 506 15.23 19.18 23.99
CA GLY A 506 14.03 19.29 24.82
C GLY A 506 12.79 19.70 24.03
N TRP A 507 11.63 19.42 24.63
CA TRP A 507 10.33 19.80 24.12
C TRP A 507 10.05 21.29 24.39
N GLN A 508 9.43 21.96 23.42
CA GLN A 508 8.88 23.31 23.57
C GLN A 508 7.61 23.45 22.72
N MET A 509 6.67 24.28 23.17
CA MET A 509 5.55 24.71 22.31
C MET A 509 6.03 25.82 21.39
N MET A 510 6.01 25.58 20.09
CA MET A 510 6.34 26.58 19.08
C MET A 510 5.05 27.27 18.60
N GLU A 511 5.08 28.59 18.51
CA GLU A 511 4.03 29.42 17.93
C GLU A 511 4.39 29.77 16.48
N PHE A 512 3.45 29.54 15.57
CA PHE A 512 3.53 29.88 14.15
C PHE A 512 2.46 30.92 13.84
N ASP A 513 2.89 32.14 13.55
CA ASP A 513 2.01 33.28 13.32
C ASP A 513 1.92 33.64 11.84
N PHE A 514 0.84 33.25 11.17
CA PHE A 514 0.61 33.54 9.75
C PHE A 514 0.28 35.02 9.48
N ASN A 515 0.25 35.89 10.49
CA ASN A 515 0.39 37.34 10.29
C ASN A 515 1.78 37.73 9.79
N ASN A 516 2.79 36.94 10.15
CA ASN A 516 4.19 37.16 9.84
C ASN A 516 4.63 36.12 8.82
N GLN A 517 4.19 36.30 7.56
CA GLN A 517 4.56 35.40 6.48
C GLN A 517 6.09 35.37 6.30
N ALA A 518 6.63 34.21 5.94
CA ALA A 518 8.03 34.04 5.62
C ALA A 518 8.43 34.94 4.44
N THR A 519 9.66 35.45 4.46
CA THR A 519 10.13 36.35 3.39
C THR A 519 10.18 35.61 2.06
N GLY A 520 9.60 36.21 1.02
CA GLY A 520 9.58 35.63 -0.33
C GLY A 520 8.45 34.62 -0.60
N THR A 521 7.53 34.41 0.34
CA THR A 521 6.38 33.50 0.17
C THR A 521 5.07 34.27 -0.07
N ALA A 522 4.04 33.56 -0.53
CA ALA A 522 2.72 34.14 -0.74
C ALA A 522 2.13 34.70 0.57
N ALA A 523 1.42 35.81 0.45
CA ALA A 523 0.74 36.44 1.58
C ALA A 523 -0.49 35.65 2.01
N PHE A 524 -0.82 35.73 3.30
CA PHE A 524 -2.03 35.09 3.81
C PHE A 524 -3.27 35.64 3.09
N ASN A 525 -4.08 34.73 2.54
CA ASN A 525 -5.33 35.07 1.86
C ASN A 525 -6.50 34.40 2.56
N SER A 526 -7.37 35.21 3.18
CA SER A 526 -8.53 34.72 3.93
C SER A 526 -9.62 34.07 3.07
N SER A 527 -9.54 34.20 1.74
CA SER A 527 -10.45 33.51 0.83
C SER A 527 -10.05 32.04 0.60
N TYR A 528 -8.82 31.65 0.94
CA TYR A 528 -8.37 30.27 0.81
C TYR A 528 -8.86 29.41 1.97
N GLN A 529 -9.41 28.25 1.64
CA GLN A 529 -9.84 27.25 2.62
C GLN A 529 -8.65 26.34 2.96
N PHE A 530 -7.67 26.89 3.67
CA PHE A 530 -6.48 26.14 4.08
C PHE A 530 -6.89 24.90 4.85
N ASN A 531 -6.55 23.72 4.36
CA ASN A 531 -6.92 22.45 4.97
C ASN A 531 -5.74 21.46 4.94
N MET A 532 -4.51 21.94 4.79
CA MET A 532 -3.32 21.09 4.85
C MET A 532 -2.18 21.86 5.52
N ALA A 533 -1.33 21.16 6.27
CA ALA A 533 -0.15 21.76 6.89
C ALA A 533 1.08 20.86 6.71
N SER A 534 2.24 21.49 6.50
CA SER A 534 3.54 20.81 6.40
C SER A 534 4.58 21.52 7.27
N ILE A 535 5.38 20.74 7.99
CA ILE A 535 6.42 21.23 8.90
C ILE A 535 7.82 20.92 8.33
N PHE A 536 8.75 21.85 8.53
CA PHE A 536 10.09 21.78 7.98
C PHE A 536 11.09 22.11 9.10
N PHE A 537 11.93 21.15 9.46
CA PHE A 537 12.97 21.34 10.48
C PHE A 537 14.26 21.83 9.86
N ASN A 538 14.87 22.83 10.50
CA ASN A 538 16.10 23.49 10.05
C ASN A 538 16.01 23.95 8.59
N PHE A 539 14.93 24.69 8.28
CA PHE A 539 14.61 25.14 6.93
C PHE A 539 15.74 25.99 6.35
N GLY A 540 16.02 25.83 5.04
CA GLY A 540 17.08 26.54 4.34
C GLY A 540 18.46 25.89 4.46
N VAL A 541 18.60 24.81 5.24
CA VAL A 541 19.85 24.05 5.39
C VAL A 541 19.67 22.63 4.85
N THR A 542 20.59 22.17 4.00
CA THR A 542 20.58 20.77 3.53
C THR A 542 20.95 19.82 4.66
N GLY A 543 20.46 18.59 4.61
CA GLY A 543 20.85 17.56 5.56
C GLY A 543 22.34 17.21 5.52
N SER A 544 22.98 17.32 4.36
CA SER A 544 24.44 17.18 4.23
C SER A 544 25.22 18.23 5.03
N THR A 545 24.68 19.45 5.15
CA THR A 545 25.30 20.55 5.90
C THR A 545 24.94 20.48 7.39
N ALA A 546 23.67 20.18 7.71
CA ALA A 546 23.20 20.08 9.09
C ALA A 546 23.74 18.81 9.81
N GLY A 547 24.18 17.82 9.05
CA GLY A 547 24.28 16.44 9.50
C GLY A 547 22.90 15.80 9.64
N GLU A 548 22.87 14.46 9.67
CA GLU A 548 21.62 13.77 9.95
C GLU A 548 21.12 14.12 11.36
N LYS A 549 19.87 14.60 11.45
CA LYS A 549 19.26 15.05 12.70
C LYS A 549 17.85 14.50 12.84
N THR A 550 17.50 14.12 14.06
CA THR A 550 16.16 13.65 14.42
C THR A 550 15.42 14.73 15.19
N TYR A 551 14.19 14.99 14.79
CA TYR A 551 13.24 15.90 15.44
C TYR A 551 11.98 15.12 15.82
N TYR A 552 11.20 15.64 16.76
CA TYR A 552 9.88 15.12 17.07
C TYR A 552 8.85 16.24 17.10
N PHE A 553 7.62 15.94 16.67
CA PHE A 553 6.51 16.86 16.88
C PHE A 553 5.22 16.17 17.28
N ASP A 554 4.39 16.93 18.00
CA ASP A 554 3.14 16.51 18.62
C ASP A 554 2.23 17.74 18.84
N ASP A 555 0.99 17.51 19.29
CA ASP A 555 0.01 18.54 19.70
C ASP A 555 -0.11 19.71 18.69
N VAL A 556 -0.51 19.39 17.45
CA VAL A 556 -0.73 20.40 16.40
C VAL A 556 -2.12 21.00 16.60
N THR A 557 -2.18 22.29 16.92
CA THR A 557 -3.46 22.96 17.24
C THR A 557 -3.61 24.30 16.52
N PHE A 558 -4.87 24.67 16.25
CA PHE A 558 -5.23 26.02 15.82
C PHE A 558 -5.78 26.85 16.97
N GLY A 559 -5.40 28.14 17.03
CA GLY A 559 -5.74 29.03 18.13
C GLY A 559 -4.88 28.77 19.36
N SER A 560 -4.96 29.66 20.35
CA SER A 560 -4.21 29.48 21.60
C SER A 560 -4.48 28.06 22.10
N PRO A 561 -3.43 27.24 22.34
CA PRO A 561 -3.66 25.99 23.02
C PRO A 561 -4.42 26.40 24.29
N LEU A 562 -5.67 25.95 24.44
CA LEU A 562 -6.32 26.02 25.75
C LEU A 562 -5.28 25.41 26.65
N ALA A 563 -4.64 26.24 27.47
CA ALA A 563 -3.41 25.86 28.11
C ALA A 563 -3.68 24.51 28.78
N ILE A 564 -3.17 23.44 28.17
CA ILE A 564 -2.95 22.21 28.88
C ILE A 564 -1.77 22.61 29.73
N THR A 565 -2.06 23.27 30.85
CA THR A 565 -1.41 22.90 32.09
C THR A 565 -1.53 21.39 32.10
N VAL A 566 -0.44 20.75 31.69
CA VAL A 566 -0.07 19.38 31.99
C VAL A 566 -1.24 18.69 32.68
N PHE A 567 -2.08 17.98 31.93
CA PHE A 567 -2.89 16.93 32.53
C PHE A 567 -1.89 15.85 32.94
N ASP A 568 -1.13 16.16 33.99
CA ASP A 568 -0.66 15.16 34.92
C ASP A 568 -1.95 14.47 35.33
N LYS A 569 -2.09 13.24 34.83
CA LYS A 569 -3.00 12.24 35.37
C LYS A 569 -3.09 12.49 36.86
N SER A 570 -4.25 12.97 37.32
CA SER A 570 -4.38 13.72 38.58
C SER A 570 -3.52 13.11 39.69
N LYS A 571 -2.55 13.87 40.23
CA LYS A 571 -1.67 13.38 41.33
C LYS A 571 -2.44 12.93 42.57
N PHE A 572 -3.76 13.13 42.61
CA PHE A 572 -4.63 12.53 43.61
C PHE A 572 -5.99 12.12 43.04
N ASP A 573 -6.53 11.02 43.54
CA ASP A 573 -7.88 10.51 43.33
C ASP A 573 -8.83 10.95 44.44
N LEU A 574 -10.12 11.00 44.13
CA LEU A 574 -11.18 11.38 45.05
C LEU A 574 -12.37 10.42 44.90
N TYR A 575 -12.71 9.66 45.94
CA TYR A 575 -13.77 8.66 45.87
C TYR A 575 -14.44 8.36 47.22
N PRO A 576 -15.72 7.94 47.22
CA PRO A 576 -16.62 7.98 46.08
C PRO A 576 -17.03 9.42 45.75
N ASN A 577 -17.24 9.71 44.46
CA ASN A 577 -17.85 10.94 43.99
C ASN A 577 -18.97 10.57 43.00
N PRO A 578 -20.26 10.73 43.34
CA PRO A 578 -20.79 11.41 44.54
C PRO A 578 -20.51 10.70 45.87
N THR A 579 -20.36 11.46 46.96
CA THR A 579 -20.21 10.94 48.33
C THR A 579 -21.48 11.15 49.15
N SER A 580 -21.77 10.24 50.07
CA SER A 580 -22.85 10.38 51.05
C SER A 580 -22.33 10.59 52.48
N ASN A 581 -21.20 9.97 52.82
CA ASN A 581 -20.70 9.88 54.19
C ASN A 581 -19.21 10.23 54.28
N LEU A 582 -18.37 9.58 53.48
CA LEU A 582 -16.92 9.76 53.52
C LEU A 582 -16.42 10.05 52.12
N LEU A 583 -15.50 11.00 52.03
CA LEU A 583 -14.77 11.33 50.81
C LEU A 583 -13.30 11.01 51.04
N ASN A 584 -12.80 10.01 50.33
CA ASN A 584 -11.40 9.60 50.43
C ASN A 584 -10.60 10.27 49.33
N LEU A 585 -9.40 10.71 49.70
CA LEU A 585 -8.36 11.19 48.83
C LEU A 585 -7.20 10.22 48.86
N ARG A 586 -6.65 9.91 47.69
CA ARG A 586 -5.42 9.12 47.57
C ARG A 586 -4.47 9.81 46.62
N SER A 587 -3.21 9.97 46.99
CA SER A 587 -2.18 10.59 46.17
C SER A 587 -0.90 9.74 46.19
N ASP A 588 -0.08 9.86 45.15
CA ASP A 588 1.25 9.24 45.10
C ASP A 588 2.28 9.97 45.96
N SER A 589 1.94 11.15 46.49
CA SER A 589 2.81 11.98 47.34
C SER A 589 2.03 12.52 48.54
N VAL A 590 2.77 13.06 49.51
CA VAL A 590 2.17 13.60 50.73
C VAL A 590 1.28 14.80 50.40
N ILE A 591 0.04 14.76 50.87
CA ILE A 591 -0.86 15.90 50.79
C ILE A 591 -0.48 16.89 51.90
N GLU A 592 -0.17 18.13 51.54
CA GLU A 592 0.24 19.16 52.50
C GLU A 592 -0.96 19.94 53.03
N ASN A 593 -1.92 20.27 52.16
CA ASN A 593 -3.11 21.03 52.50
C ASN A 593 -4.31 20.53 51.70
N ILE A 594 -5.48 20.52 52.34
CA ILE A 594 -6.79 20.39 51.70
C ILE A 594 -7.63 21.61 52.07
N THR A 595 -8.31 22.18 51.08
CA THR A 595 -9.31 23.24 51.27
C THR A 595 -10.55 22.96 50.44
N ILE A 596 -11.75 23.00 51.04
CA ILE A 596 -13.04 22.74 50.38
C ILE A 596 -13.90 23.99 50.41
N TYR A 597 -14.50 24.33 49.27
CA TYR A 597 -15.45 25.43 49.09
C TYR A 597 -16.79 24.94 48.55
N ASN A 598 -17.88 25.62 48.88
CA ASN A 598 -19.16 25.43 48.20
C ASN A 598 -19.22 26.25 46.88
N THR A 599 -20.30 26.10 46.11
CA THR A 599 -20.49 26.83 44.83
C THR A 599 -20.60 28.35 44.96
N LEU A 600 -20.87 28.87 46.17
CA LEU A 600 -20.87 30.31 46.46
C LEU A 600 -19.47 30.84 46.83
N GLY A 601 -18.45 29.97 46.82
CA GLY A 601 -17.07 30.32 47.19
C GLY A 601 -16.84 30.41 48.70
N GLN A 602 -17.79 29.99 49.53
CA GLN A 602 -17.63 29.97 50.98
C GLN A 602 -16.75 28.79 51.40
N LEU A 603 -15.82 29.02 52.32
CA LEU A 603 -14.95 27.99 52.89
C LEU A 603 -15.76 27.02 53.77
N VAL A 604 -15.65 25.73 53.48
CA VAL A 604 -16.38 24.64 54.15
C VAL A 604 -15.44 23.84 55.06
N LEU A 605 -14.23 23.54 54.60
CA LEU A 605 -13.22 22.79 55.35
C LEU A 605 -11.82 23.23 54.95
N LYS A 606 -10.90 23.28 55.91
CA LYS A 606 -9.46 23.43 55.67
C LYS A 606 -8.70 22.51 56.62
N GLN A 607 -7.72 21.78 56.10
CA GLN A 607 -6.87 20.88 56.87
C GLN A 607 -5.44 20.90 56.33
N ASP A 608 -4.45 20.84 57.22
CA ASP A 608 -3.01 20.92 56.91
C ASP A 608 -2.27 19.69 57.46
N GLY A 609 -1.10 19.37 56.90
CA GLY A 609 -0.15 18.38 57.42
C GLY A 609 -0.65 16.93 57.35
N LEU A 610 -0.96 16.45 56.15
CA LEU A 610 -1.66 15.18 55.93
C LEU A 610 -0.73 14.06 55.46
N SER A 611 -1.32 12.91 55.16
CA SER A 611 -0.70 11.75 54.52
C SER A 611 -1.02 11.68 53.03
N ASN A 612 -0.50 10.67 52.35
CA ASN A 612 -0.84 10.32 50.98
C ASN A 612 -2.25 9.74 50.83
N GLU A 613 -2.89 9.29 51.91
CA GLU A 613 -4.31 8.91 51.95
C GLU A 613 -5.03 9.70 53.05
N VAL A 614 -6.20 10.28 52.74
CA VAL A 614 -6.97 11.12 53.66
C VAL A 614 -8.45 10.83 53.51
N SER A 615 -9.16 10.63 54.63
CA SER A 615 -10.61 10.45 54.65
C SER A 615 -11.30 11.65 55.30
N ILE A 616 -12.22 12.28 54.58
CA ILE A 616 -12.97 13.45 55.03
C ILE A 616 -14.43 13.04 55.32
N PRO A 617 -14.90 13.18 56.57
CA PRO A 617 -16.32 13.02 56.89
C PRO A 617 -17.15 14.14 56.26
N THR A 618 -18.10 13.78 55.39
CA THR A 618 -18.95 14.72 54.66
C THR A 618 -20.39 14.76 55.17
N GLN A 619 -20.73 14.07 56.27
CA GLN A 619 -22.10 14.04 56.80
C GLN A 619 -22.64 15.43 57.17
N GLN A 620 -21.75 16.31 57.62
CA GLN A 620 -22.07 17.69 57.99
C GLN A 620 -22.19 18.64 56.78
N PHE A 621 -21.84 18.18 55.56
CA PHE A 621 -21.96 19.00 54.36
C PHE A 621 -23.40 18.94 53.86
N ALA A 622 -23.96 20.10 53.52
CA ALA A 622 -25.24 20.16 52.84
C ALA A 622 -25.16 19.46 51.48
N LYS A 623 -26.28 18.92 50.99
CA LYS A 623 -26.34 18.31 49.66
C LYS A 623 -26.00 19.36 48.60
N GLY A 624 -25.13 19.02 47.65
CA GLY A 624 -24.70 19.97 46.63
C GLY A 624 -23.31 19.69 46.06
N VAL A 625 -22.85 20.61 45.23
CA VAL A 625 -21.56 20.55 44.55
C VAL A 625 -20.52 21.31 45.38
N TYR A 626 -19.34 20.73 45.50
CA TYR A 626 -18.20 21.30 46.23
C TYR A 626 -16.96 21.28 45.35
N ILE A 627 -16.08 22.25 45.60
CA ILE A 627 -14.75 22.33 45.00
C ILE A 627 -13.73 22.01 46.09
N ILE A 628 -12.87 21.04 45.84
CA ILE A 628 -11.74 20.69 46.70
C ILE A 628 -10.42 21.11 46.03
N THR A 629 -9.58 21.79 46.78
CA THR A 629 -8.22 22.18 46.42
C THR A 629 -7.23 21.45 47.31
N VAL A 630 -6.22 20.84 46.71
CA VAL A 630 -5.26 19.94 47.38
C VAL A 630 -3.85 20.38 46.99
N LYS A 631 -2.98 20.60 47.97
CA LYS A 631 -1.57 20.91 47.74
C LYS A 631 -0.73 19.64 47.91
N VAL A 632 0.06 19.29 46.90
CA VAL A 632 0.97 18.14 46.89
C VAL A 632 2.34 18.62 46.40
N GLY A 633 3.32 18.70 47.29
CA GLY A 633 4.59 19.35 47.00
C GLY A 633 4.42 20.84 46.62
N ASN A 634 5.01 21.25 45.51
CA ASN A 634 4.90 22.63 45.00
C ASN A 634 3.62 22.90 44.18
N GLU A 635 2.74 21.91 44.02
CA GLU A 635 1.58 22.04 43.16
C GLU A 635 0.28 22.17 43.92
N LEU A 636 -0.62 22.98 43.37
CA LEU A 636 -1.97 23.20 43.87
C LEU A 636 -2.97 22.65 42.85
N LEU A 637 -3.67 21.58 43.21
CA LEU A 637 -4.57 20.84 42.34
C LEU A 637 -6.02 21.05 42.79
N LYS A 638 -6.98 20.97 41.85
CA LYS A 638 -8.39 21.23 42.12
C LYS A 638 -9.29 20.17 41.48
N LYS A 639 -10.27 19.68 42.23
CA LYS A 639 -11.33 18.77 41.76
C LYS A 639 -12.71 19.22 42.25
N GLN A 640 -13.75 18.74 41.59
CA GLN A 640 -15.14 18.92 42.00
C GLN A 640 -15.68 17.59 42.56
N PHE A 641 -16.52 17.66 43.59
CA PHE A 641 -17.30 16.51 44.04
C PHE A 641 -18.73 16.86 44.44
N ILE A 642 -19.58 15.85 44.45
CA ILE A 642 -21.01 15.97 44.73
C ILE A 642 -21.30 15.29 46.07
N LYS A 643 -21.94 16.00 46.99
CA LYS A 643 -22.54 15.45 48.21
C LYS A 643 -24.01 15.16 47.97
N ASN A 644 -24.40 13.88 48.07
CA ASN A 644 -25.78 13.40 47.92
C ASN A 644 -26.61 13.49 49.20
#